data_AF-A0A2T0S1C3-F1
#
_entry.id   AF-A0A2T0S1C3-F1
#
_cell.length_a   1.000
_cell.length_b   1.000
_cell.length_c   1.000
_cell.angle_alpha   90.00
_cell.angle_beta   90.00
_cell.angle_gamma   90.00
#
_symmetry.space_group_name_H-M   'P 1'
#
loop_
_entity.id
_entity.type
_entity.pdbx_description
1 polymer ?
#
loop_
_entity_poly.entity_id
_entity_poly.type
_entity_poly.pdbx_seq_one_letter_code
_entity_poly.pdbx_strand_id
1 'polypeptide(L)'
;MTTEQPQVGAADATPAGPPGRPGTGTAPGPTSGSSTAAASDSGAGATSGSGTASGSGTASGSGTASGSGTASGSRAASEEQAEAVAAPSIRRWGGLRRARGTKAGDSPSLRPAVPPRPAGSASKTDGDESDKGKTASLSATPGDTKPATDGPQPGDAKPGSNATPKTGTNRDGDTKPVTDTKPDGEAKPASDGKPDGDTKPDGDAKPDGEAKPDGEAKPDGEAEAGSDGKPAESTGRFRRRKAALPSTRPPGAPPDPWTVFAQTSERQPGRLRRALRVTGRALIHEYALVIYGSLLLAVALTWPTLRYPLHTFPQDIWDPARQAWQVSWAGHVLTTEPVRLWQANAFFPERYSFAFGDSLLGYAPAGMIGSGPLAAVLRYNILFVLAHALLAIGGYALVRQLGAGRTGAVVGAVAFAYAPWRLAQEGHLDIVSAGGIPLALAMLARGHGWSLRYGFRPGRRHAGWAAAGWAVATWQVSLGFSLGLPFAYVLAGLIVVVAFGVLFRRLRRRSPVPVLGWRLLVTDLLGVLIVAGVGALIAVPYLRVGDTVPAGTEISFFSPPVRSLLIGPAESRIWGAPHAVARESLAWSAEMSLLPGFVLYALALVGLVFSVWRMWQRLLLLAAVLVSAVFTLGTTFFEGRWTYLPLFGHLPSSFGVRIPGRLMVWVTLFLAILAAGAVAEFVRRAEHLTASRIPPWPGPWLRLATFVPLLLILLETWNATAHPVVPAQPAAMRTVTGPMLVLPTGTLSDQTVMLWSTTRFQDLANGSGGFAPRRQSELRRSVAAFPDAASVQYLRTLGVGTVLLLRSQAAGTVWERSGDLPVDALGITREDLDNESVLFRLN
;
A
#
# COMPACT_ATOMS: atom_id res chain seq x y z
N MET A 1 -59.08 -32.92 7.00
CA MET A 1 -59.05 -33.11 8.47
C MET A 1 -57.63 -33.40 8.90
N THR A 2 -57.29 -32.98 10.12
CA THR A 2 -56.54 -33.72 11.15
C THR A 2 -55.77 -35.00 10.76
N THR A 3 -54.50 -35.03 11.19
CA THR A 3 -53.74 -36.15 11.85
C THR A 3 -53.45 -37.49 11.14
N GLU A 4 -52.14 -37.78 11.10
CA GLU A 4 -51.44 -38.99 11.60
C GLU A 4 -51.54 -40.39 10.92
N GLN A 5 -50.33 -40.86 10.52
CA GLN A 5 -49.77 -42.21 10.77
C GLN A 5 -50.45 -43.44 10.08
N PRO A 6 -49.89 -44.68 10.16
CA PRO A 6 -48.55 -45.09 10.60
C PRO A 6 -47.71 -45.91 9.56
N GLN A 7 -46.53 -46.30 10.07
CA GLN A 7 -45.42 -47.17 9.63
C GLN A 7 -45.67 -48.49 8.83
N VAL A 8 -44.55 -49.06 8.34
CA VAL A 8 -44.28 -50.46 7.87
C VAL A 8 -44.91 -50.87 6.52
N GLY A 9 -44.23 -51.57 5.59
CA GLY A 9 -42.81 -51.93 5.48
C GLY A 9 -42.53 -53.25 4.73
N ALA A 10 -41.37 -53.33 4.05
CA ALA A 10 -40.72 -54.50 3.41
C ALA A 10 -41.12 -54.94 1.97
N ALA A 11 -40.15 -55.61 1.31
CA ALA A 11 -40.21 -56.54 0.15
C ALA A 11 -40.38 -56.00 -1.31
N ASP A 12 -39.23 -55.77 -1.96
CA ASP A 12 -38.76 -56.31 -3.25
C ASP A 12 -39.44 -56.10 -4.65
N ALA A 13 -38.58 -55.62 -5.57
CA ALA A 13 -38.24 -56.19 -6.89
C ALA A 13 -39.25 -56.20 -8.08
N THR A 14 -39.09 -55.20 -8.99
CA THR A 14 -38.84 -55.31 -10.48
C THR A 14 -39.76 -56.16 -11.41
N PRO A 15 -39.67 -56.10 -12.78
CA PRO A 15 -38.80 -55.29 -13.67
C PRO A 15 -39.52 -54.57 -14.87
N ALA A 16 -38.71 -53.82 -15.64
CA ALA A 16 -38.76 -53.62 -17.12
C ALA A 16 -39.97 -52.98 -17.86
N GLY A 17 -39.65 -52.15 -18.87
CA GLY A 17 -40.50 -51.93 -20.08
C GLY A 17 -40.78 -50.47 -20.50
N PRO A 18 -40.38 -50.03 -21.71
CA PRO A 18 -40.78 -48.75 -22.36
C PRO A 18 -41.81 -49.05 -23.51
N PRO A 19 -42.06 -48.20 -24.56
CA PRO A 19 -41.71 -46.79 -24.85
C PRO A 19 -42.91 -45.93 -25.34
N GLY A 20 -42.70 -44.70 -25.85
CA GLY A 20 -43.65 -44.08 -26.83
C GLY A 20 -43.75 -42.54 -26.97
N ARG A 21 -43.64 -42.04 -28.20
CA ARG A 21 -44.23 -40.81 -28.81
C ARG A 21 -45.08 -41.27 -30.05
N PRO A 22 -45.77 -40.48 -30.92
CA PRO A 22 -45.83 -39.01 -31.12
C PRO A 22 -47.26 -38.45 -31.49
N GLY A 23 -47.34 -37.27 -32.14
CA GLY A 23 -48.50 -36.76 -32.93
C GLY A 23 -49.14 -35.47 -32.36
N THR A 24 -49.22 -34.27 -32.96
CA THR A 24 -49.57 -33.71 -34.31
C THR A 24 -51.02 -33.21 -34.41
N GLY A 25 -51.24 -31.92 -34.69
CA GLY A 25 -52.57 -31.29 -34.83
C GLY A 25 -52.57 -29.91 -35.50
N THR A 26 -53.17 -29.85 -36.68
CA THR A 26 -53.25 -28.79 -37.72
C THR A 26 -54.02 -27.50 -37.34
N ALA A 27 -53.81 -26.41 -38.09
CA ALA A 27 -54.68 -25.21 -38.12
C ALA A 27 -55.86 -25.39 -39.13
N PRO A 28 -56.94 -24.55 -39.13
CA PRO A 28 -56.91 -23.12 -39.51
C PRO A 28 -57.84 -22.20 -38.66
N GLY A 29 -57.96 -20.91 -39.03
CA GLY A 29 -59.02 -19.98 -38.56
C GLY A 29 -60.22 -19.92 -39.54
N PRO A 30 -60.99 -18.81 -39.66
CA PRO A 30 -61.01 -17.57 -38.86
C PRO A 30 -62.44 -17.11 -38.42
N THR A 31 -62.57 -16.20 -37.44
CA THR A 31 -63.84 -15.49 -37.15
C THR A 31 -63.62 -14.07 -36.62
N SER A 32 -64.52 -13.15 -36.97
CA SER A 32 -64.47 -11.72 -36.62
C SER A 32 -65.70 -11.23 -35.85
N GLY A 33 -65.48 -10.35 -34.86
CA GLY A 33 -66.30 -9.15 -34.66
C GLY A 33 -67.60 -9.23 -33.84
N SER A 34 -67.56 -8.71 -32.61
CA SER A 34 -68.61 -8.00 -31.85
C SER A 34 -68.22 -8.02 -30.35
N SER A 35 -68.46 -7.03 -29.49
CA SER A 35 -68.93 -5.63 -29.58
C SER A 35 -68.47 -4.96 -28.25
N THR A 36 -68.05 -3.70 -28.15
CA THR A 36 -68.83 -2.43 -28.04
C THR A 36 -67.84 -1.34 -27.60
N ALA A 37 -68.02 -0.04 -27.78
CA ALA A 37 -68.87 0.77 -28.67
C ALA A 37 -68.28 2.19 -28.70
N ALA A 38 -68.44 2.92 -29.81
CA ALA A 38 -67.96 4.30 -29.95
C ALA A 38 -68.84 5.13 -30.91
N ALA A 39 -68.92 6.43 -30.65
CA ALA A 39 -69.64 7.46 -31.42
C ALA A 39 -69.04 8.84 -31.02
N SER A 40 -68.95 9.87 -31.85
CA SER A 40 -69.33 10.01 -33.28
C SER A 40 -68.60 11.21 -33.94
N ASP A 41 -68.61 11.23 -35.27
CA ASP A 41 -68.62 12.41 -36.16
C ASP A 41 -67.52 13.49 -36.15
N SER A 42 -66.66 13.39 -37.17
CA SER A 42 -66.51 14.33 -38.30
C SER A 42 -66.39 15.86 -38.13
N GLY A 43 -65.60 16.47 -39.02
CA GLY A 43 -65.89 17.81 -39.57
C GLY A 43 -64.81 18.87 -39.33
N ALA A 44 -64.53 19.68 -40.34
CA ALA A 44 -63.60 20.82 -40.27
C ALA A 44 -64.33 22.14 -40.59
N GLY A 45 -64.00 23.25 -39.90
CA GLY A 45 -64.61 24.55 -40.20
C GLY A 45 -64.16 25.74 -39.35
N ALA A 46 -63.43 26.66 -39.97
CA ALA A 46 -63.57 28.12 -39.90
C ALA A 46 -63.61 28.92 -38.55
N THR A 47 -62.51 29.63 -38.28
CA THR A 47 -62.41 31.10 -38.01
C THR A 47 -63.08 31.82 -36.80
N SER A 48 -62.22 32.54 -36.05
CA SER A 48 -62.35 33.95 -35.57
C SER A 48 -63.22 34.31 -34.33
N GLY A 49 -62.81 35.35 -33.57
CA GLY A 49 -63.73 36.18 -32.77
C GLY A 49 -63.33 36.61 -31.33
N SER A 50 -62.43 37.59 -31.19
CA SER A 50 -62.15 38.50 -30.04
C SER A 50 -63.12 38.61 -28.81
N GLY A 51 -62.58 38.83 -27.60
CA GLY A 51 -63.28 39.31 -26.38
C GLY A 51 -62.34 39.86 -25.28
N THR A 52 -62.82 40.73 -24.36
CA THR A 52 -62.00 41.52 -23.40
C THR A 52 -62.65 41.70 -21.98
N ALA A 53 -61.94 42.38 -21.04
CA ALA A 53 -62.40 42.97 -19.75
C ALA A 53 -62.61 42.02 -18.52
N SER A 54 -62.62 42.42 -17.23
CA SER A 54 -62.06 43.59 -16.46
C SER A 54 -62.24 43.46 -14.92
N GLY A 55 -61.46 44.18 -14.10
CA GLY A 55 -61.79 44.64 -12.71
C GLY A 55 -61.35 43.78 -11.49
N SER A 56 -61.25 44.28 -10.24
CA SER A 56 -61.29 45.68 -9.70
C SER A 56 -60.97 45.81 -8.19
N GLY A 57 -60.33 46.91 -7.73
CA GLY A 57 -60.20 47.38 -6.31
C GLY A 57 -58.82 48.03 -5.97
N THR A 58 -58.43 48.53 -4.77
CA THR A 58 -59.04 49.19 -3.55
C THR A 58 -57.95 49.34 -2.45
N ALA A 59 -57.87 50.29 -1.49
CA ALA A 59 -58.36 51.68 -1.30
C ALA A 59 -57.74 52.35 -0.02
N SER A 60 -57.67 53.71 0.04
CA SER A 60 -57.57 54.65 1.22
C SER A 60 -56.36 54.63 2.21
N GLY A 61 -55.80 55.76 2.71
CA GLY A 61 -55.96 57.21 2.37
C GLY A 61 -55.30 58.23 3.37
N SER A 62 -55.11 59.50 2.93
CA SER A 62 -54.64 60.76 3.63
C SER A 62 -53.14 60.93 4.02
N GLY A 63 -52.50 62.13 4.03
CA GLY A 63 -52.84 63.46 3.45
C GLY A 63 -51.86 64.64 3.79
N THR A 64 -51.82 65.71 2.94
CA THR A 64 -51.13 67.06 3.07
C THR A 64 -49.57 67.16 2.93
N ALA A 65 -48.92 68.30 2.58
CA ALA A 65 -49.17 69.42 1.64
C ALA A 65 -47.92 70.35 1.44
N SER A 66 -47.78 71.02 0.27
CA SER A 66 -46.79 72.09 -0.16
C SER A 66 -45.26 71.76 -0.12
N GLY A 67 -44.33 72.45 -0.81
CA GLY A 67 -44.41 73.46 -1.90
C GLY A 67 -43.03 73.99 -2.39
N SER A 68 -42.94 74.43 -3.66
CA SER A 68 -41.93 75.34 -4.31
C SER A 68 -40.39 75.14 -4.21
N GLY A 69 -39.69 75.19 -5.36
CA GLY A 69 -38.83 76.35 -5.69
C GLY A 69 -37.28 76.24 -5.78
N THR A 70 -36.74 76.48 -6.99
CA THR A 70 -35.43 77.13 -7.31
C THR A 70 -34.10 76.45 -6.92
N ALA A 71 -32.96 77.02 -7.38
CA ALA A 71 -31.66 76.34 -7.54
C ALA A 71 -30.44 77.11 -7.00
N SER A 72 -29.42 76.38 -6.54
CA SER A 72 -28.03 76.79 -6.27
C SER A 72 -27.18 75.53 -5.95
N GLY A 73 -25.88 75.39 -6.27
CA GLY A 73 -25.03 76.29 -7.07
C GLY A 73 -23.60 76.51 -6.53
N SER A 74 -22.71 75.50 -6.49
CA SER A 74 -21.24 75.72 -6.60
C SER A 74 -20.35 74.44 -6.65
N ARG A 75 -19.33 74.50 -7.54
CA ARG A 75 -17.94 73.93 -7.47
C ARG A 75 -17.73 72.43 -7.12
N ALA A 76 -16.87 71.67 -7.81
CA ALA A 76 -16.00 71.94 -8.98
C ALA A 76 -15.61 70.63 -9.73
N ALA A 77 -14.86 70.76 -10.84
CA ALA A 77 -14.24 69.67 -11.63
C ALA A 77 -13.19 68.86 -10.81
N SER A 78 -12.60 67.73 -11.26
CA SER A 78 -12.34 67.18 -12.62
C SER A 78 -12.45 65.61 -12.59
N GLU A 79 -12.43 64.82 -13.68
CA GLU A 79 -11.40 64.64 -14.74
C GLU A 79 -9.98 64.38 -14.18
N GLU A 80 -9.17 63.41 -14.63
CA GLU A 80 -9.37 62.34 -15.61
C GLU A 80 -8.51 61.08 -15.26
N GLN A 81 -7.95 60.36 -16.24
CA GLN A 81 -7.32 59.03 -16.12
C GLN A 81 -5.84 59.03 -15.64
N ALA A 82 -5.32 57.81 -15.42
CA ALA A 82 -3.95 57.34 -15.74
C ALA A 82 -2.98 56.90 -14.60
N GLU A 83 -1.94 56.21 -15.06
CA GLU A 83 -1.04 55.22 -14.45
C GLU A 83 -0.12 55.56 -13.24
N ALA A 84 0.01 54.56 -12.35
CA ALA A 84 1.28 53.94 -11.88
C ALA A 84 2.24 54.63 -10.86
N VAL A 85 3.26 53.83 -10.49
CA VAL A 85 4.56 54.13 -9.85
C VAL A 85 4.67 54.18 -8.31
N ALA A 86 5.52 53.25 -7.81
CA ALA A 86 6.36 53.28 -6.60
C ALA A 86 5.73 53.25 -5.17
N ALA A 87 6.59 52.82 -4.23
CA ALA A 87 6.34 52.79 -2.78
C ALA A 87 7.35 53.72 -2.05
N PRO A 88 7.05 54.21 -0.83
CA PRO A 88 8.04 54.90 0.00
C PRO A 88 8.27 54.28 1.40
N SER A 89 9.54 53.93 1.65
CA SER A 89 10.32 54.11 2.89
C SER A 89 9.67 54.14 4.30
N ILE A 90 10.10 53.17 5.13
CA ILE A 90 10.87 53.35 6.39
C ILE A 90 10.51 54.53 7.34
N ARG A 91 10.30 54.19 8.62
CA ARG A 91 10.74 55.03 9.76
C ARG A 91 11.71 54.26 10.68
N ARG A 92 12.46 55.01 11.50
CA ARG A 92 13.68 54.59 12.23
C ARG A 92 13.53 54.83 13.75
N TRP A 93 14.51 54.36 14.55
CA TRP A 93 14.89 54.66 15.96
C TRP A 93 15.12 53.34 16.74
N GLY A 94 16.09 53.18 17.65
CA GLY A 94 17.27 54.01 17.96
C GLY A 94 17.96 53.72 19.32
N GLY A 95 19.07 52.96 19.33
CA GLY A 95 19.92 52.70 20.54
C GLY A 95 19.72 51.32 21.21
N LEU A 96 20.67 50.74 21.95
CA LEU A 96 22.01 51.20 22.37
C LEU A 96 23.08 50.05 22.38
N ARG A 97 24.35 50.33 22.74
CA ARG A 97 25.58 49.60 22.34
C ARG A 97 26.19 48.65 23.38
N ARG A 98 26.92 47.61 22.93
CA ARG A 98 28.35 47.28 23.25
C ARG A 98 28.81 45.93 22.62
N ALA A 99 30.11 45.57 22.51
CA ALA A 99 31.21 46.20 21.73
C ALA A 99 32.50 45.32 21.70
N ARG A 100 32.91 44.85 20.51
CA ARG A 100 34.25 44.33 20.06
C ARG A 100 34.04 43.78 18.63
N GLY A 101 34.85 43.99 17.57
CA GLY A 101 36.15 44.66 17.40
C GLY A 101 37.30 43.63 17.39
N THR A 102 38.10 43.42 16.33
CA THR A 102 38.20 44.02 14.96
C THR A 102 38.47 42.87 13.93
N LYS A 103 38.88 42.98 12.64
CA LYS A 103 39.48 44.06 11.81
C LYS A 103 39.21 43.81 10.29
N ALA A 104 39.53 44.83 9.49
CA ALA A 104 39.76 44.89 8.04
C ALA A 104 40.90 43.97 7.50
N GLY A 105 41.00 43.71 6.18
CA GLY A 105 40.14 44.19 5.08
C GLY A 105 40.66 43.88 3.65
N ASP A 106 40.16 44.69 2.72
CA ASP A 106 40.55 44.87 1.30
C ASP A 106 40.25 43.79 0.24
N SER A 107 40.02 44.30 -0.98
CA SER A 107 39.87 43.58 -2.25
C SER A 107 40.36 44.53 -3.35
N PRO A 108 40.81 44.00 -4.50
CA PRO A 108 40.10 44.39 -5.72
C PRO A 108 39.90 43.25 -6.72
N SER A 109 39.00 43.50 -7.67
CA SER A 109 38.68 42.64 -8.82
C SER A 109 39.69 42.73 -9.96
N LEU A 110 39.80 41.67 -10.79
CA LEU A 110 39.86 41.78 -12.27
C LEU A 110 39.67 40.41 -12.97
N ARG A 111 39.36 40.45 -14.28
CA ARG A 111 39.13 39.37 -15.27
C ARG A 111 39.39 39.99 -16.67
N PRO A 112 39.44 39.22 -17.80
CA PRO A 112 39.59 37.77 -18.01
C PRO A 112 40.77 37.41 -18.96
N ALA A 113 41.03 36.12 -19.25
CA ALA A 113 41.91 35.68 -20.37
C ALA A 113 41.66 34.23 -20.85
N VAL A 114 41.50 34.04 -22.17
CA VAL A 114 41.35 32.78 -22.98
C VAL A 114 41.54 33.20 -24.47
N PRO A 115 42.02 32.38 -25.46
CA PRO A 115 42.70 31.07 -25.47
C PRO A 115 44.21 31.23 -25.89
N PRO A 116 44.93 30.38 -26.69
CA PRO A 116 44.58 29.77 -28.00
C PRO A 116 44.94 28.26 -28.17
N ARG A 117 44.74 27.73 -29.38
CA ARG A 117 45.12 26.40 -29.90
C ARG A 117 45.61 26.56 -31.35
N PRO A 118 46.63 25.84 -31.84
CA PRO A 118 46.47 25.21 -33.17
C PRO A 118 47.29 23.90 -33.41
N ALA A 119 46.89 23.15 -34.45
CA ALA A 119 47.66 22.20 -35.31
C ALA A 119 48.58 21.10 -34.71
N GLY A 120 48.94 20.01 -35.41
CA GLY A 120 48.43 19.45 -36.67
C GLY A 120 49.47 18.68 -37.49
N SER A 121 49.17 17.44 -37.95
CA SER A 121 49.98 16.56 -38.85
C SER A 121 51.33 16.02 -38.29
N ALA A 122 51.95 14.94 -38.79
CA ALA A 122 51.45 13.69 -39.41
C ALA A 122 52.58 12.61 -39.56
N SER A 123 52.16 11.33 -39.64
CA SER A 123 52.83 10.16 -40.27
C SER A 123 54.05 9.46 -39.61
N LYS A 124 53.95 8.11 -39.58
CA LYS A 124 54.99 7.08 -39.90
C LYS A 124 56.18 6.89 -38.94
N THR A 125 56.82 5.71 -38.84
CA THR A 125 56.75 4.42 -39.58
C THR A 125 57.20 3.28 -38.64
N ASP A 126 57.00 1.96 -38.86
CA ASP A 126 55.90 1.09 -39.33
C ASP A 126 56.41 -0.39 -39.14
N GLY A 127 55.54 -1.40 -38.94
CA GLY A 127 55.89 -2.85 -38.96
C GLY A 127 55.86 -3.57 -37.59
N ASP A 128 55.40 -4.82 -37.45
CA ASP A 128 54.83 -5.81 -38.39
C ASP A 128 53.89 -6.78 -37.61
N GLU A 129 53.28 -7.89 -38.08
CA GLU A 129 53.55 -8.78 -39.24
C GLU A 129 52.23 -9.29 -39.90
N SER A 130 52.20 -10.54 -40.43
CA SER A 130 51.13 -11.14 -41.25
C SER A 130 50.47 -12.38 -40.57
N ASP A 131 49.47 -13.12 -41.08
CA ASP A 131 49.17 -13.53 -42.46
C ASP A 131 47.76 -14.17 -42.66
N LYS A 132 47.30 -14.27 -43.93
CA LYS A 132 46.18 -15.03 -44.57
C LYS A 132 44.80 -15.19 -43.86
N GLY A 133 43.65 -15.01 -44.51
CA GLY A 133 43.34 -14.53 -45.88
C GLY A 133 42.78 -15.58 -46.85
N LYS A 134 41.51 -15.41 -47.29
CA LYS A 134 40.98 -15.93 -48.58
C LYS A 134 39.71 -15.19 -49.01
N THR A 135 39.54 -15.01 -50.33
CA THR A 135 38.44 -14.26 -50.96
C THR A 135 37.83 -15.05 -52.11
N ALA A 136 36.55 -14.80 -52.40
CA ALA A 136 35.95 -14.98 -53.73
C ALA A 136 34.65 -14.17 -53.83
N SER A 137 34.47 -13.44 -54.93
CA SER A 137 33.21 -12.85 -55.37
C SER A 137 32.98 -13.22 -56.83
N LEU A 138 31.72 -13.29 -57.27
CA LEU A 138 31.31 -13.19 -58.67
C LEU A 138 29.79 -13.00 -58.76
N SER A 139 29.30 -12.49 -59.90
CA SER A 139 27.93 -12.00 -60.08
C SER A 139 27.35 -12.41 -61.44
N ALA A 140 26.07 -12.80 -61.47
CA ALA A 140 25.28 -12.99 -62.70
C ALA A 140 23.76 -12.93 -62.43
N THR A 141 23.01 -12.53 -63.47
CA THR A 141 21.54 -12.42 -63.59
C THR A 141 21.19 -12.46 -65.09
N PRO A 142 19.91 -12.57 -65.54
CA PRO A 142 18.71 -13.18 -64.94
C PRO A 142 18.09 -14.26 -65.89
N GLY A 143 16.84 -14.70 -65.67
CA GLY A 143 16.09 -15.53 -66.64
C GLY A 143 14.62 -15.80 -66.23
N ASP A 144 13.71 -15.85 -67.21
CA ASP A 144 12.24 -15.82 -67.04
C ASP A 144 11.54 -17.18 -66.97
N THR A 145 10.35 -17.25 -66.35
CA THR A 145 9.06 -17.64 -66.99
C THR A 145 7.83 -17.63 -66.05
N LYS A 146 6.62 -17.64 -66.64
CA LYS A 146 5.23 -17.66 -66.11
C LYS A 146 4.39 -18.57 -67.08
N PRO A 147 3.06 -18.84 -66.96
CA PRO A 147 2.05 -18.62 -65.91
C PRO A 147 1.03 -19.77 -65.65
N ALA A 148 0.15 -19.60 -64.65
CA ALA A 148 -1.24 -20.11 -64.51
C ALA A 148 -1.95 -19.24 -63.42
N THR A 149 -3.16 -18.65 -63.52
CA THR A 149 -4.55 -19.12 -63.80
C THR A 149 -5.10 -20.03 -62.68
N ASP A 150 -6.20 -19.76 -61.95
CA ASP A 150 -7.43 -18.98 -62.24
C ASP A 150 -8.04 -18.21 -61.02
N GLY A 151 -9.16 -17.50 -61.22
CA GLY A 151 -10.03 -16.87 -60.19
C GLY A 151 -11.18 -17.78 -59.68
N PRO A 152 -12.26 -17.28 -59.00
CA PRO A 152 -12.85 -15.94 -59.10
C PRO A 152 -13.29 -15.25 -57.76
N GLN A 153 -13.94 -14.07 -57.88
CA GLN A 153 -14.78 -13.39 -56.86
C GLN A 153 -16.14 -14.12 -56.65
N PRO A 154 -17.01 -13.81 -55.63
CA PRO A 154 -17.31 -12.52 -54.95
C PRO A 154 -17.21 -12.63 -53.39
N GLY A 155 -17.81 -11.83 -52.49
CA GLY A 155 -18.80 -10.73 -52.52
C GLY A 155 -19.07 -10.19 -51.09
N ASP A 156 -19.98 -9.22 -50.92
CA ASP A 156 -20.16 -8.47 -49.65
C ASP A 156 -20.82 -9.24 -48.48
N ALA A 157 -20.30 -9.03 -47.25
CA ALA A 157 -21.04 -9.24 -46.00
C ALA A 157 -20.44 -8.43 -44.82
N LYS A 158 -21.31 -7.97 -43.89
CA LYS A 158 -20.94 -7.23 -42.66
C LYS A 158 -21.64 -7.85 -41.44
N PRO A 159 -20.87 -8.40 -40.49
CA PRO A 159 -20.94 -8.01 -39.07
C PRO A 159 -19.49 -7.89 -38.48
N GLY A 160 -19.21 -7.53 -37.23
CA GLY A 160 -20.04 -7.23 -36.06
C GLY A 160 -19.39 -7.83 -34.80
N SER A 161 -18.93 -6.97 -33.87
CA SER A 161 -18.51 -7.28 -32.49
C SER A 161 -17.69 -8.57 -32.22
N ASN A 162 -16.36 -8.45 -32.16
CA ASN A 162 -15.51 -9.32 -31.32
C ASN A 162 -15.44 -8.73 -29.90
N ALA A 163 -15.62 -9.43 -28.78
CA ALA A 163 -15.42 -10.84 -28.41
C ALA A 163 -13.94 -11.24 -28.24
N THR A 164 -13.54 -11.54 -27.00
CA THR A 164 -12.17 -11.91 -26.61
C THR A 164 -11.90 -13.40 -26.86
N PRO A 165 -10.77 -13.77 -27.48
CA PRO A 165 -10.45 -15.17 -27.73
C PRO A 165 -9.95 -15.89 -26.46
N LYS A 166 -10.56 -17.02 -26.13
CA LYS A 166 -9.95 -18.06 -25.27
C LYS A 166 -9.27 -19.07 -26.18
N THR A 167 -7.96 -19.24 -26.08
CA THR A 167 -7.22 -20.32 -26.75
C THR A 167 -7.05 -21.52 -25.83
N GLY A 168 -7.70 -22.62 -26.18
CA GLY A 168 -7.44 -23.94 -25.63
C GLY A 168 -7.61 -24.97 -26.73
N THR A 169 -6.65 -25.89 -26.87
CA THR A 169 -6.67 -26.96 -27.87
C THR A 169 -6.28 -28.27 -27.23
N ASN A 170 -7.25 -29.16 -27.01
CA ASN A 170 -6.96 -30.58 -26.86
C ASN A 170 -6.42 -31.14 -28.17
N ARG A 171 -5.66 -32.23 -28.07
CA ARG A 171 -5.69 -33.32 -29.03
C ARG A 171 -5.87 -34.60 -28.25
N ASP A 172 -6.94 -35.32 -28.55
CA ASP A 172 -7.25 -36.60 -27.94
C ASP A 172 -6.53 -37.74 -28.68
N GLY A 173 -6.41 -38.90 -28.03
CA GLY A 173 -5.71 -40.07 -28.57
C GLY A 173 -5.67 -41.20 -27.55
N ASP A 174 -6.58 -42.16 -27.69
CA ASP A 174 -6.78 -43.26 -26.74
C ASP A 174 -5.65 -44.31 -26.75
N THR A 175 -5.34 -44.89 -25.58
CA THR A 175 -5.46 -46.35 -25.29
C THR A 175 -4.83 -46.76 -23.94
N LYS A 176 -5.22 -47.95 -23.46
CA LYS A 176 -4.75 -48.68 -22.26
C LYS A 176 -5.22 -50.16 -22.41
N PRO A 177 -4.77 -51.15 -21.61
CA PRO A 177 -3.69 -51.20 -20.60
C PRO A 177 -2.78 -52.47 -20.76
N VAL A 178 -2.24 -52.98 -19.63
CA VAL A 178 -1.60 -54.32 -19.41
C VAL A 178 -0.05 -54.35 -19.56
N THR A 179 0.59 -55.47 -19.21
CA THR A 179 1.78 -55.53 -18.33
C THR A 179 2.96 -56.40 -18.84
N ASP A 180 4.06 -56.35 -18.06
CA ASP A 180 5.00 -57.44 -17.72
C ASP A 180 6.45 -57.50 -18.27
N THR A 181 7.36 -57.66 -17.29
CA THR A 181 8.70 -58.29 -17.29
C THR A 181 9.93 -57.65 -17.98
N LYS A 182 11.06 -57.85 -17.27
CA LYS A 182 12.45 -57.43 -17.52
C LYS A 182 13.23 -58.55 -18.25
N PRO A 183 14.20 -58.22 -19.14
CA PRO A 183 15.62 -58.60 -18.88
C PRO A 183 16.64 -57.60 -19.49
N ASP A 184 17.96 -57.76 -19.34
CA ASP A 184 18.75 -57.77 -18.09
C ASP A 184 20.24 -57.40 -18.36
N GLY A 185 21.01 -57.07 -17.31
CA GLY A 185 22.45 -56.71 -17.34
C GLY A 185 22.76 -55.28 -17.84
N GLU A 186 23.91 -54.66 -17.56
CA GLU A 186 25.05 -54.94 -16.65
C GLU A 186 25.88 -53.63 -16.54
N ALA A 187 26.85 -53.34 -15.66
CA ALA A 187 27.56 -54.10 -14.61
C ALA A 187 28.02 -53.14 -13.46
N LYS A 188 29.10 -53.51 -12.74
CA LYS A 188 29.90 -52.65 -11.84
C LYS A 188 31.41 -52.78 -12.16
N PRO A 189 32.26 -51.94 -11.55
CA PRO A 189 33.29 -52.49 -10.66
C PRO A 189 33.27 -51.86 -9.25
N ALA A 190 34.14 -52.33 -8.35
CA ALA A 190 34.17 -51.94 -6.94
C ALA A 190 35.58 -51.92 -6.32
N SER A 191 35.70 -51.12 -5.24
CA SER A 191 36.46 -51.34 -3.98
C SER A 191 37.92 -51.84 -3.96
N ASP A 192 38.76 -51.02 -3.31
CA ASP A 192 39.84 -51.35 -2.35
C ASP A 192 40.07 -50.05 -1.49
N GLY A 193 40.74 -49.98 -0.33
CA GLY A 193 41.43 -50.94 0.56
C GLY A 193 41.96 -50.17 1.80
N LYS A 194 42.27 -50.83 2.94
CA LYS A 194 42.55 -50.20 4.27
C LYS A 194 44.02 -50.36 4.73
N PRO A 195 44.58 -49.45 5.58
CA PRO A 195 44.86 -49.75 7.01
C PRO A 195 44.48 -48.55 7.94
N ASP A 196 44.20 -48.63 9.26
CA ASP A 196 44.73 -49.36 10.45
C ASP A 196 46.07 -48.84 11.02
N GLY A 197 46.22 -48.46 12.30
CA GLY A 197 45.24 -48.18 13.40
C GLY A 197 44.98 -46.67 13.57
N ASP A 198 45.04 -45.98 14.73
CA ASP A 198 44.89 -46.27 16.19
C ASP A 198 44.93 -44.88 16.95
N THR A 199 44.74 -44.64 18.26
CA THR A 199 44.51 -45.42 19.52
C THR A 199 43.59 -44.60 20.48
N LYS A 200 43.40 -45.00 21.75
CA LYS A 200 42.64 -44.28 22.83
C LYS A 200 43.29 -44.51 24.23
N PRO A 201 43.16 -43.59 25.23
CA PRO A 201 42.08 -43.59 26.27
C PRO A 201 41.40 -42.21 26.47
N ASP A 202 40.12 -42.02 26.85
CA ASP A 202 39.43 -42.18 28.17
C ASP A 202 39.79 -41.10 29.22
N GLY A 203 38.88 -40.52 30.03
CA GLY A 203 37.41 -40.63 30.16
C GLY A 203 36.72 -39.23 30.18
N ASP A 204 35.52 -39.00 30.72
CA ASP A 204 34.58 -39.86 31.46
C ASP A 204 33.10 -39.46 31.24
N ALA A 205 32.17 -40.34 31.63
CA ALA A 205 30.73 -40.20 31.39
C ALA A 205 29.92 -39.62 32.58
N LYS A 206 28.69 -39.21 32.28
CA LYS A 206 27.66 -38.79 33.25
C LYS A 206 26.72 -39.97 33.56
N PRO A 207 26.37 -40.25 34.83
CA PRO A 207 25.22 -41.07 35.20
C PRO A 207 23.98 -40.24 35.61
N ASP A 208 22.82 -40.90 35.67
CA ASP A 208 21.52 -40.38 36.13
C ASP A 208 20.95 -41.30 37.24
N GLY A 209 20.03 -40.77 38.04
CA GLY A 209 18.91 -41.56 38.57
C GLY A 209 18.93 -42.07 40.02
N GLU A 210 17.77 -41.92 40.67
CA GLU A 210 17.19 -42.77 41.74
C GLU A 210 17.91 -42.78 43.13
N ALA A 211 17.24 -43.06 44.26
CA ALA A 211 15.85 -43.48 44.52
C ALA A 211 15.23 -42.78 45.76
N LYS A 212 13.98 -43.14 46.12
CA LYS A 212 13.25 -42.74 47.34
C LYS A 212 12.47 -43.94 47.92
N PRO A 213 12.48 -44.11 49.25
CA PRO A 213 11.26 -44.36 50.05
C PRO A 213 11.10 -43.26 51.14
N ASP A 214 9.96 -42.94 51.78
CA ASP A 214 8.79 -43.71 52.27
C ASP A 214 9.08 -44.56 53.54
N GLY A 215 8.20 -44.64 54.54
CA GLY A 215 6.91 -43.95 54.68
C GLY A 215 6.02 -44.37 55.87
N GLU A 216 6.56 -44.86 56.99
CA GLU A 216 5.83 -45.49 58.12
C GLU A 216 6.51 -45.17 59.47
N ALA A 217 5.93 -45.35 60.67
CA ALA A 217 4.53 -45.40 61.13
C ALA A 217 4.53 -45.19 62.67
N LYS A 218 3.36 -45.01 63.31
CA LYS A 218 3.20 -44.87 64.77
C LYS A 218 2.72 -46.19 65.40
N PRO A 219 3.04 -46.46 66.68
CA PRO A 219 1.96 -46.86 67.60
C PRO A 219 2.02 -46.20 69.00
N ASP A 220 1.04 -46.54 69.84
CA ASP A 220 0.57 -45.78 71.02
C ASP A 220 0.87 -46.46 72.40
N GLY A 221 0.36 -45.88 73.50
CA GLY A 221 0.43 -46.39 74.89
C GLY A 221 1.40 -45.59 75.79
N GLU A 222 1.01 -44.69 76.70
CA GLU A 222 0.14 -44.75 77.90
C GLU A 222 0.79 -45.35 79.18
N ALA A 223 1.04 -44.49 80.18
CA ALA A 223 0.96 -44.72 81.64
C ALA A 223 1.22 -43.40 82.41
N GLU A 224 0.73 -43.27 83.65
CA GLU A 224 0.70 -42.01 84.44
C GLU A 224 1.53 -42.01 85.75
N ALA A 225 1.99 -40.81 86.15
CA ALA A 225 1.99 -40.24 87.53
C ALA A 225 2.59 -38.80 87.42
N GLY A 226 2.00 -37.70 87.92
CA GLY A 226 1.83 -37.34 89.33
C GLY A 226 3.03 -36.51 89.82
N SER A 227 2.92 -35.28 90.37
CA SER A 227 1.76 -34.44 90.73
C SER A 227 2.11 -32.94 90.81
N ASP A 228 1.07 -32.08 90.71
CA ASP A 228 0.89 -30.71 91.27
C ASP A 228 1.96 -29.58 91.13
N GLY A 229 1.51 -28.40 90.65
CA GLY A 229 2.29 -27.15 90.71
C GLY A 229 1.84 -26.01 89.78
N LYS A 230 0.90 -25.17 90.20
CA LYS A 230 0.44 -23.93 89.50
C LYS A 230 -0.16 -22.95 90.55
N PRO A 231 -0.33 -21.62 90.30
CA PRO A 231 -0.13 -20.89 89.03
C PRO A 231 0.60 -19.51 89.13
N ALA A 232 0.65 -18.80 87.99
CA ALA A 232 0.99 -17.37 87.80
C ALA A 232 2.47 -16.95 88.02
N GLU A 233 2.99 -15.84 87.47
CA GLU A 233 2.37 -14.74 86.72
C GLU A 233 3.30 -14.13 85.62
N SER A 234 2.74 -13.40 84.66
CA SER A 234 3.41 -12.38 83.78
C SER A 234 4.49 -12.83 82.76
N THR A 235 4.09 -13.15 81.52
CA THR A 235 5.03 -13.38 80.40
C THR A 235 5.53 -12.09 79.74
N GLY A 236 6.36 -11.33 80.44
CA GLY A 236 6.97 -10.07 79.98
C GLY A 236 8.12 -10.25 78.96
N ARG A 237 7.78 -10.34 77.66
CA ARG A 237 8.59 -9.89 76.48
C ARG A 237 10.14 -9.92 76.61
N PHE A 238 10.79 -10.99 76.13
CA PHE A 238 12.22 -10.94 75.75
C PHE A 238 12.46 -11.29 74.27
N ARG A 239 12.56 -10.26 73.42
CA ARG A 239 13.13 -10.39 72.06
C ARG A 239 14.64 -10.55 72.17
N ARG A 240 15.16 -11.76 71.93
CA ARG A 240 16.61 -12.04 71.87
C ARG A 240 17.24 -11.35 70.66
N ARG A 241 17.59 -10.06 70.78
CA ARG A 241 18.40 -9.33 69.79
C ARG A 241 19.70 -10.12 69.59
N LYS A 242 19.96 -10.62 68.39
CA LYS A 242 21.35 -10.93 67.99
C LYS A 242 22.14 -9.62 68.10
N ALA A 243 23.17 -9.61 68.93
CA ALA A 243 24.12 -8.50 68.94
C ALA A 243 24.75 -8.39 67.54
N ALA A 244 24.95 -7.17 67.06
CA ALA A 244 25.73 -6.95 65.85
C ALA A 244 27.18 -7.35 66.16
N LEU A 245 27.81 -8.11 65.25
CA LEU A 245 29.25 -8.34 65.31
C LEU A 245 29.98 -6.99 65.19
N PRO A 246 31.09 -6.77 65.91
CA PRO A 246 31.81 -5.50 65.86
C PRO A 246 32.30 -5.22 64.44
N SER A 247 31.99 -4.03 63.93
CA SER A 247 32.32 -3.59 62.57
C SER A 247 33.76 -3.09 62.41
N THR A 248 34.56 -3.12 63.48
CA THR A 248 35.94 -2.66 63.53
C THR A 248 36.88 -3.77 64.03
N ARG A 249 38.04 -3.89 63.37
CA ARG A 249 39.08 -4.89 63.67
C ARG A 249 39.88 -4.47 64.92
N PRO A 250 40.29 -5.39 65.81
CA PRO A 250 41.22 -5.07 66.88
C PRO A 250 42.55 -4.50 66.35
N PRO A 251 43.17 -3.51 67.01
CA PRO A 251 44.50 -3.03 66.64
C PRO A 251 45.54 -4.16 66.67
N GLY A 252 46.39 -4.24 65.64
CA GLY A 252 47.49 -5.21 65.57
C GLY A 252 47.16 -6.58 64.96
N ALA A 253 45.90 -6.90 64.65
CA ALA A 253 45.57 -8.14 63.94
C ALA A 253 46.11 -8.12 62.49
N PRO A 254 46.82 -9.16 62.00
CA PRO A 254 47.38 -9.18 60.65
C PRO A 254 46.28 -9.03 59.59
N PRO A 255 46.57 -8.46 58.41
CA PRO A 255 45.59 -8.29 57.34
C PRO A 255 45.04 -9.64 56.89
N ASP A 256 43.74 -9.67 56.55
CA ASP A 256 43.08 -10.89 56.11
C ASP A 256 43.51 -11.20 54.66
N PRO A 257 44.07 -12.39 54.36
CA PRO A 257 44.46 -12.77 52.99
C PRO A 257 43.34 -12.56 51.96
N TRP A 258 42.08 -12.74 52.36
CA TRP A 258 40.93 -12.57 51.47
C TRP A 258 40.58 -11.12 51.17
N THR A 259 41.02 -10.15 52.00
CA THR A 259 40.83 -8.72 51.69
C THR A 259 41.63 -8.26 50.47
N VAL A 260 42.73 -8.93 50.11
CA VAL A 260 43.48 -8.64 48.89
C VAL A 260 42.62 -8.90 47.64
N PHE A 261 41.85 -9.99 47.64
CA PHE A 261 40.90 -10.32 46.57
C PHE A 261 39.67 -9.39 46.57
N ALA A 262 39.23 -8.91 47.73
CA ALA A 262 38.18 -7.90 47.83
C ALA A 262 38.62 -6.49 47.33
N GLN A 263 39.92 -6.21 47.33
CA GLN A 263 40.49 -4.91 46.93
C GLN A 263 40.93 -4.83 45.46
N THR A 264 40.66 -5.84 44.62
CA THR A 264 40.80 -5.69 43.17
C THR A 264 39.74 -4.72 42.64
N SER A 265 40.05 -3.42 42.66
CA SER A 265 39.17 -2.38 42.13
C SER A 265 38.72 -2.75 40.71
N GLU A 266 37.41 -2.69 40.44
CA GLU A 266 36.90 -2.90 39.09
C GLU A 266 37.51 -1.85 38.17
N ARG A 267 38.55 -2.24 37.41
CA ARG A 267 39.15 -1.43 36.36
C ARG A 267 38.06 -1.10 35.35
N GLN A 268 37.43 0.06 35.53
CA GLN A 268 36.23 0.42 34.77
C GLN A 268 36.51 0.21 33.28
N PRO A 269 35.69 -0.55 32.54
CA PRO A 269 36.01 -0.99 31.19
C PRO A 269 36.47 0.18 30.33
N GLY A 270 37.60 0.03 29.62
CA GLY A 270 38.16 1.09 28.79
C GLY A 270 37.14 1.65 27.79
N ARG A 271 37.33 2.89 27.33
CA ARG A 271 36.35 3.60 26.48
C ARG A 271 35.86 2.75 25.29
N LEU A 272 36.78 2.02 24.64
CA LEU A 272 36.48 1.05 23.58
C LEU A 272 35.58 -0.12 24.06
N ARG A 273 35.89 -0.76 25.21
CA ARG A 273 35.08 -1.86 25.78
C ARG A 273 33.71 -1.37 26.28
N ARG A 274 33.57 -0.09 26.68
CA ARG A 274 32.26 0.54 26.93
C ARG A 274 31.49 0.76 25.62
N ALA A 275 32.13 1.33 24.60
CA ALA A 275 31.52 1.55 23.28
C ALA A 275 31.03 0.23 22.67
N LEU A 276 31.88 -0.80 22.60
CA LEU A 276 31.51 -2.14 22.10
C LEU A 276 30.35 -2.77 22.90
N ARG A 277 30.30 -2.60 24.23
CA ARG A 277 29.15 -3.05 25.04
C ARG A 277 27.87 -2.27 24.74
N VAL A 278 27.95 -0.97 24.43
CA VAL A 278 26.79 -0.15 24.07
C VAL A 278 26.30 -0.49 22.66
N THR A 279 27.19 -0.55 21.67
CA THR A 279 26.87 -0.95 20.30
C THR A 279 26.29 -2.37 20.26
N GLY A 280 26.93 -3.34 20.92
CA GLY A 280 26.41 -4.70 21.03
C GLY A 280 25.02 -4.76 21.66
N ARG A 281 24.77 -4.00 22.75
CA ARG A 281 23.44 -3.87 23.37
C ARG A 281 22.39 -3.18 22.49
N ALA A 282 22.81 -2.31 21.57
CA ALA A 282 21.92 -1.68 20.59
C ALA A 282 21.55 -2.64 19.45
N LEU A 283 22.53 -3.39 18.91
CA LEU A 283 22.32 -4.38 17.85
C LEU A 283 21.42 -5.54 18.31
N ILE A 284 21.56 -6.01 19.56
CA ILE A 284 20.67 -7.04 20.15
C ILE A 284 19.41 -6.46 20.80
N HIS A 285 19.11 -5.16 20.59
CA HIS A 285 17.92 -4.56 21.18
C HIS A 285 16.64 -5.10 20.56
N GLU A 286 15.55 -5.15 21.33
CA GLU A 286 14.26 -5.74 20.91
C GLU A 286 13.76 -5.18 19.57
N TYR A 287 13.87 -3.86 19.36
CA TYR A 287 13.48 -3.23 18.09
C TYR A 287 14.50 -3.42 16.96
N ALA A 288 15.79 -3.60 17.25
CA ALA A 288 16.80 -3.90 16.22
C ALA A 288 16.58 -5.31 15.65
N LEU A 289 16.38 -6.29 16.53
CA LEU A 289 16.02 -7.66 16.15
C LEU A 289 14.70 -7.72 15.37
N VAL A 290 13.71 -6.90 15.73
CA VAL A 290 12.45 -6.76 14.96
C VAL A 290 12.70 -6.15 13.59
N ILE A 291 13.54 -5.11 13.46
CA ILE A 291 13.89 -4.53 12.15
C ILE A 291 14.58 -5.58 11.27
N TYR A 292 15.59 -6.29 11.77
CA TYR A 292 16.28 -7.34 11.01
C TYR A 292 15.35 -8.48 10.62
N GLY A 293 14.51 -8.96 11.56
CA GLY A 293 13.52 -10.00 11.30
C GLY A 293 12.46 -9.57 10.30
N SER A 294 11.98 -8.32 10.35
CA SER A 294 11.01 -7.77 9.39
C SER A 294 11.60 -7.58 8.00
N LEU A 295 12.88 -7.19 7.89
CA LEU A 295 13.59 -7.10 6.60
C LEU A 295 13.78 -8.49 5.98
N LEU A 296 14.28 -9.47 6.75
CA LEU A 296 14.45 -10.84 6.29
C LEU A 296 13.11 -11.49 5.90
N LEU A 297 12.06 -11.27 6.70
CA LEU A 297 10.73 -11.78 6.41
C LEU A 297 10.11 -11.11 5.17
N ALA A 298 10.32 -9.80 4.97
CA ALA A 298 9.87 -9.12 3.76
C ALA A 298 10.57 -9.66 2.52
N VAL A 299 11.89 -9.84 2.54
CA VAL A 299 12.65 -10.43 1.42
C VAL A 299 12.16 -11.86 1.12
N ALA A 300 11.86 -12.66 2.15
CA ALA A 300 11.35 -14.02 1.98
C ALA A 300 9.91 -14.07 1.43
N LEU A 301 8.98 -13.28 2.00
CA LEU A 301 7.56 -13.27 1.62
C LEU A 301 7.26 -12.43 0.36
N THR A 302 8.24 -11.70 -0.18
CA THR A 302 8.16 -11.02 -1.49
C THR A 302 9.10 -11.64 -2.53
N TRP A 303 9.75 -12.78 -2.23
CA TRP A 303 10.59 -13.48 -3.20
C TRP A 303 9.73 -13.98 -4.37
N PRO A 304 10.14 -13.80 -5.66
CA PRO A 304 11.47 -13.40 -6.15
C PRO A 304 11.72 -11.91 -6.48
N THR A 305 11.03 -10.92 -5.89
CA THR A 305 11.19 -9.48 -6.26
C THR A 305 12.65 -8.99 -6.31
N LEU A 306 13.52 -9.44 -5.40
CA LEU A 306 14.94 -9.05 -5.38
C LEU A 306 15.88 -9.99 -6.14
N ARG A 307 15.36 -10.95 -6.93
CA ARG A 307 16.16 -11.84 -7.78
C ARG A 307 16.66 -11.13 -9.05
N TYR A 308 15.79 -10.33 -9.68
CA TYR A 308 16.10 -9.55 -10.88
C TYR A 308 15.60 -8.10 -10.73
N PRO A 309 16.03 -7.35 -9.69
CA PRO A 309 15.39 -6.11 -9.25
C PRO A 309 15.53 -4.93 -10.23
N LEU A 310 16.31 -5.08 -11.31
CA LEU A 310 16.43 -4.11 -12.41
C LEU A 310 15.46 -4.40 -13.57
N HIS A 311 14.83 -5.57 -13.61
CA HIS A 311 14.22 -6.14 -14.81
C HIS A 311 12.84 -6.79 -14.60
N THR A 312 12.35 -6.94 -13.38
CA THR A 312 11.02 -7.48 -13.08
C THR A 312 10.26 -6.60 -12.10
N PHE A 313 8.94 -6.54 -12.22
CA PHE A 313 8.04 -5.96 -11.20
C PHE A 313 7.21 -7.05 -10.52
N PRO A 314 6.73 -6.85 -9.28
CA PRO A 314 5.71 -7.71 -8.66
C PRO A 314 4.32 -7.47 -9.27
N GLN A 315 3.53 -8.54 -9.33
CA GLN A 315 2.16 -8.64 -9.85
C GLN A 315 2.06 -8.44 -11.37
N ASP A 316 2.35 -7.26 -11.89
CA ASP A 316 2.20 -6.92 -13.32
C ASP A 316 3.22 -5.87 -13.81
N ILE A 317 3.12 -5.43 -15.08
CA ILE A 317 4.01 -4.44 -15.71
C ILE A 317 3.39 -3.05 -15.89
N TRP A 318 2.20 -2.82 -15.35
CA TRP A 318 1.38 -1.63 -15.56
C TRP A 318 1.51 -0.68 -14.37
N ASP A 319 0.77 -0.90 -13.28
CA ASP A 319 0.75 0.01 -12.13
C ASP A 319 2.12 0.12 -11.42
N PRO A 320 2.94 -0.94 -11.31
CA PRO A 320 4.34 -0.82 -10.90
C PRO A 320 5.18 0.11 -11.79
N ALA A 321 4.99 0.10 -13.10
CA ALA A 321 5.73 0.96 -14.03
C ALA A 321 5.36 2.44 -13.85
N ARG A 322 4.06 2.73 -13.69
CA ARG A 322 3.56 4.07 -13.39
C ARG A 322 3.99 4.56 -12.02
N GLN A 323 3.93 3.74 -10.98
CA GLN A 323 4.36 4.14 -9.63
C GLN A 323 5.90 4.30 -9.56
N ALA A 324 6.67 3.50 -10.30
CA ALA A 324 8.10 3.71 -10.51
C ALA A 324 8.40 5.04 -11.24
N TRP A 325 7.60 5.41 -12.25
CA TRP A 325 7.67 6.74 -12.87
C TRP A 325 7.31 7.86 -11.87
N GLN A 326 6.24 7.74 -11.08
CA GLN A 326 5.82 8.78 -10.12
C GLN A 326 6.90 9.11 -9.09
N VAL A 327 7.52 8.09 -8.48
CA VAL A 327 8.65 8.28 -7.54
C VAL A 327 9.83 8.95 -8.25
N SER A 328 10.09 8.58 -9.51
CA SER A 328 11.19 9.13 -10.31
C SER A 328 10.93 10.59 -10.72
N TRP A 329 9.71 10.94 -11.12
CA TRP A 329 9.29 12.31 -11.41
C TRP A 329 9.43 13.19 -10.17
N ALA A 330 8.90 12.75 -9.03
CA ALA A 330 8.96 13.51 -7.78
C ALA A 330 10.40 13.79 -7.33
N GLY A 331 11.31 12.82 -7.48
CA GLY A 331 12.73 13.04 -7.22
C GLY A 331 13.40 14.00 -8.22
N HIS A 332 13.14 13.82 -9.51
CA HIS A 332 13.65 14.69 -10.56
C HIS A 332 13.20 16.15 -10.37
N VAL A 333 11.90 16.42 -10.40
CA VAL A 333 11.34 17.78 -10.42
C VAL A 333 11.69 18.57 -9.16
N LEU A 334 11.81 17.93 -7.99
CA LEU A 334 12.24 18.60 -6.76
C LEU A 334 13.73 19.01 -6.78
N THR A 335 14.55 18.44 -7.67
CA THR A 335 15.96 18.82 -7.85
C THR A 335 16.21 19.74 -9.04
N THR A 336 15.32 19.75 -10.04
CA THR A 336 15.46 20.56 -11.26
C THR A 336 14.57 21.80 -11.28
N GLU A 337 13.27 21.66 -11.05
CA GLU A 337 12.29 22.75 -11.21
C GLU A 337 11.10 22.59 -10.25
N PRO A 338 11.28 22.72 -8.91
CA PRO A 338 10.30 22.30 -7.90
C PRO A 338 8.94 23.00 -7.99
N VAL A 339 8.86 24.18 -8.63
CA VAL A 339 7.61 24.90 -8.90
C VAL A 339 6.67 24.10 -9.82
N ARG A 340 7.23 23.26 -10.70
CA ARG A 340 6.49 22.38 -11.61
C ARG A 340 6.15 21.00 -11.03
N LEU A 341 6.31 20.76 -9.73
CA LEU A 341 6.03 19.45 -9.09
C LEU A 341 4.73 18.79 -9.58
N TRP A 342 3.66 19.57 -9.73
CA TRP A 342 2.33 19.10 -10.14
C TRP A 342 2.12 19.00 -11.65
N GLN A 343 3.00 19.60 -12.44
CA GLN A 343 2.96 19.63 -13.90
C GLN A 343 3.90 18.57 -14.46
N ALA A 344 3.49 17.30 -14.34
CA ALA A 344 4.28 16.17 -14.79
C ALA A 344 4.41 16.12 -16.32
N ASN A 345 5.50 15.50 -16.78
CA ASN A 345 5.80 15.36 -18.21
C ASN A 345 4.80 14.47 -18.97
N ALA A 346 4.07 13.59 -18.28
CA ALA A 346 3.00 12.78 -18.88
C ALA A 346 1.66 13.53 -18.94
N PHE A 347 0.75 13.06 -19.80
CA PHE A 347 -0.54 13.68 -20.11
C PHE A 347 -0.45 15.09 -20.75
N PHE A 348 0.65 15.46 -21.40
CA PHE A 348 0.79 16.77 -22.06
C PHE A 348 -0.37 17.03 -23.05
N PRO A 349 -0.99 18.23 -23.07
CA PRO A 349 -0.66 19.45 -22.31
C PRO A 349 -1.49 19.66 -21.01
N GLU A 350 -2.06 18.61 -20.42
CA GLU A 350 -2.98 18.73 -19.27
C GLU A 350 -2.33 19.30 -18.01
N ARG A 351 -3.10 20.08 -17.26
CA ARG A 351 -2.64 20.76 -16.03
C ARG A 351 -2.83 19.88 -14.81
N TYR A 352 -1.91 20.01 -13.85
CA TYR A 352 -1.90 19.23 -12.60
C TYR A 352 -1.81 17.71 -12.81
N SER A 353 -1.21 17.26 -13.92
CA SER A 353 -1.12 15.85 -14.32
C SER A 353 -0.49 14.92 -13.29
N PHE A 354 0.35 15.43 -12.37
CA PHE A 354 0.88 14.60 -11.27
C PHE A 354 -0.16 14.24 -10.21
N ALA A 355 -1.27 14.98 -10.11
CA ALA A 355 -2.42 14.67 -9.26
C ALA A 355 -3.42 13.71 -9.93
N PHE A 356 -3.06 13.08 -11.07
CA PHE A 356 -3.86 12.02 -11.70
C PHE A 356 -3.60 10.62 -11.08
N GLY A 357 -3.19 10.60 -9.81
CA GLY A 357 -3.03 9.44 -8.93
C GLY A 357 -2.48 9.87 -7.57
N ASP A 358 -2.41 8.94 -6.61
CA ASP A 358 -1.70 9.15 -5.35
C ASP A 358 -0.22 9.47 -5.63
N SER A 359 0.28 10.61 -5.14
CA SER A 359 1.53 11.21 -5.63
C SER A 359 2.83 10.59 -5.11
N LEU A 360 2.79 9.66 -4.14
CA LEU A 360 3.96 9.00 -3.54
C LEU A 360 5.06 9.98 -3.06
N LEU A 361 4.70 11.23 -2.72
CA LEU A 361 5.65 12.32 -2.48
C LEU A 361 6.56 12.05 -1.25
N GLY A 362 6.07 11.26 -0.28
CA GLY A 362 6.88 10.70 0.82
C GLY A 362 8.07 9.82 0.39
N TYR A 363 8.13 9.38 -0.87
CA TYR A 363 9.25 8.63 -1.47
C TYR A 363 10.14 9.46 -2.41
N ALA A 364 9.85 10.74 -2.64
CA ALA A 364 10.64 11.57 -3.55
C ALA A 364 12.17 11.56 -3.30
N PRO A 365 12.70 11.49 -2.05
CA PRO A 365 14.14 11.35 -1.81
C PRO A 365 14.78 10.09 -2.41
N ALA A 366 14.02 9.01 -2.61
CA ALA A 366 14.52 7.83 -3.31
C ALA A 366 14.66 8.10 -4.81
N GLY A 367 13.70 8.82 -5.41
CA GLY A 367 13.72 9.22 -6.82
C GLY A 367 14.92 10.08 -7.22
N MET A 368 15.54 10.78 -6.26
CA MET A 368 16.75 11.59 -6.46
C MET A 368 18.02 10.73 -6.72
N ILE A 369 17.97 9.41 -6.50
CA ILE A 369 19.13 8.52 -6.58
C ILE A 369 19.10 7.75 -7.91
N GLY A 370 19.84 8.22 -8.91
CA GLY A 370 19.97 7.63 -10.24
C GLY A 370 18.90 8.11 -11.25
N SER A 371 19.05 7.75 -12.53
CA SER A 371 18.16 8.18 -13.62
C SER A 371 17.85 7.05 -14.60
N GLY A 372 16.82 7.22 -15.43
CA GLY A 372 16.39 6.22 -16.40
C GLY A 372 15.57 5.05 -15.82
N PRO A 373 14.96 4.22 -16.70
CA PRO A 373 13.97 3.23 -16.30
C PRO A 373 14.55 2.10 -15.45
N LEU A 374 15.78 1.65 -15.71
CA LEU A 374 16.43 0.62 -14.89
C LEU A 374 16.60 1.08 -13.42
N ALA A 375 16.98 2.34 -13.19
CA ALA A 375 17.05 2.89 -11.85
C ALA A 375 15.65 3.05 -11.23
N ALA A 376 14.63 3.41 -12.02
CA ALA A 376 13.25 3.48 -11.55
C ALA A 376 12.69 2.12 -11.11
N VAL A 377 12.92 1.06 -11.87
CA VAL A 377 12.55 -0.33 -11.52
C VAL A 377 13.25 -0.78 -10.23
N LEU A 378 14.57 -0.54 -10.13
CA LEU A 378 15.35 -0.85 -8.92
C LEU A 378 14.84 -0.10 -7.68
N ARG A 379 14.55 1.20 -7.79
CA ARG A 379 13.97 2.00 -6.71
C ARG A 379 12.64 1.44 -6.26
N TYR A 380 11.72 1.16 -7.19
CA TYR A 380 10.41 0.60 -6.88
C TYR A 380 10.54 -0.72 -6.12
N ASN A 381 11.34 -1.67 -6.63
CA ASN A 381 11.52 -2.99 -6.02
C ASN A 381 12.14 -2.91 -4.60
N ILE A 382 13.08 -1.99 -4.37
CA ILE A 382 13.62 -1.74 -3.03
C ILE A 382 12.55 -1.14 -2.12
N LEU A 383 11.81 -0.13 -2.59
CA LEU A 383 10.75 0.52 -1.80
C LEU A 383 9.61 -0.44 -1.44
N PHE A 384 9.22 -1.33 -2.35
CA PHE A 384 8.20 -2.37 -2.14
C PHE A 384 8.56 -3.35 -1.01
N VAL A 385 9.81 -3.82 -0.96
CA VAL A 385 10.28 -4.70 0.12
C VAL A 385 10.42 -3.92 1.43
N LEU A 386 10.89 -2.68 1.39
CA LEU A 386 10.97 -1.82 2.58
C LEU A 386 9.59 -1.44 3.13
N ALA A 387 8.57 -1.31 2.28
CA ALA A 387 7.19 -1.07 2.69
C ALA A 387 6.60 -2.29 3.44
N HIS A 388 6.84 -3.50 2.95
CA HIS A 388 6.51 -4.75 3.65
C HIS A 388 7.23 -4.89 5.00
N ALA A 389 8.52 -4.54 5.06
CA ALA A 389 9.25 -4.50 6.32
C ALA A 389 8.65 -3.45 7.29
N LEU A 390 8.28 -2.26 6.78
CA LEU A 390 7.69 -1.19 7.58
C LEU A 390 6.29 -1.53 8.11
N LEU A 391 5.46 -2.26 7.33
CA LEU A 391 4.18 -2.81 7.80
C LEU A 391 4.38 -3.69 9.04
N ALA A 392 5.35 -4.60 9.01
CA ALA A 392 5.65 -5.49 10.13
C ALA A 392 6.26 -4.73 11.32
N ILE A 393 7.19 -3.81 11.09
CA ILE A 393 7.80 -2.97 12.14
C ILE A 393 6.74 -2.09 12.84
N GLY A 394 5.88 -1.43 12.07
CA GLY A 394 4.80 -0.59 12.58
C GLY A 394 3.73 -1.38 13.32
N GLY A 395 3.27 -2.49 12.74
CA GLY A 395 2.34 -3.43 13.39
C GLY A 395 2.88 -3.96 14.72
N TYR A 396 4.15 -4.39 14.76
CA TYR A 396 4.81 -4.82 15.99
C TYR A 396 4.83 -3.69 17.01
N ALA A 397 5.31 -2.50 16.62
CA ALA A 397 5.43 -1.35 17.51
C ALA A 397 4.07 -0.98 18.15
N LEU A 398 2.99 -0.99 17.38
CA LEU A 398 1.64 -0.70 17.88
C LEU A 398 1.16 -1.77 18.85
N VAL A 399 1.10 -3.03 18.43
CA VAL A 399 0.59 -4.14 19.26
C VAL A 399 1.42 -4.29 20.55
N ARG A 400 2.73 -4.06 20.47
CA ARG A 400 3.64 -4.01 21.62
C ARG A 400 3.35 -2.84 22.56
N GLN A 401 3.07 -1.65 22.03
CA GLN A 401 2.68 -0.47 22.81
C GLN A 401 1.28 -0.63 23.44
N LEU A 402 0.34 -1.34 22.80
CA LEU A 402 -0.98 -1.69 23.36
C LEU A 402 -0.89 -2.70 24.53
N GLY A 403 0.30 -3.27 24.77
CA GLY A 403 0.64 -4.01 26.00
C GLY A 403 0.76 -5.53 25.84
N ALA A 404 0.80 -6.03 24.60
CA ALA A 404 1.08 -7.43 24.31
C ALA A 404 2.52 -7.84 24.70
N GLY A 405 2.72 -9.15 24.86
CA GLY A 405 4.05 -9.77 24.93
C GLY A 405 4.72 -9.80 23.54
N ARG A 406 6.00 -10.21 23.49
CA ARG A 406 6.78 -10.25 22.24
C ARG A 406 6.12 -11.14 21.18
N THR A 407 5.81 -12.39 21.51
CA THR A 407 5.22 -13.36 20.57
C THR A 407 3.86 -12.89 20.03
N GLY A 408 2.99 -12.35 20.88
CA GLY A 408 1.73 -11.76 20.45
C GLY A 408 1.93 -10.56 19.53
N ALA A 409 2.92 -9.71 19.80
CA ALA A 409 3.26 -8.60 18.92
C ALA A 409 3.85 -9.05 17.58
N VAL A 410 4.62 -10.14 17.51
CA VAL A 410 5.07 -10.73 16.24
C VAL A 410 3.88 -11.32 15.46
N VAL A 411 3.01 -12.09 16.11
CA VAL A 411 1.80 -12.66 15.47
C VAL A 411 0.90 -11.57 14.90
N GLY A 412 0.59 -10.53 15.69
CA GLY A 412 -0.22 -9.39 15.20
C GLY A 412 0.48 -8.60 14.09
N ALA A 413 1.79 -8.43 14.16
CA ALA A 413 2.56 -7.76 13.10
C ALA A 413 2.50 -8.49 11.77
N VAL A 414 2.75 -9.81 11.77
CA VAL A 414 2.76 -10.64 10.56
C VAL A 414 1.35 -10.77 9.98
N ALA A 415 0.34 -11.00 10.83
CA ALA A 415 -1.07 -11.03 10.43
C ALA A 415 -1.53 -9.72 9.77
N PHE A 416 -1.08 -8.56 10.26
CA PHE A 416 -1.42 -7.27 9.66
C PHE A 416 -0.63 -6.97 8.38
N ALA A 417 0.66 -7.34 8.35
CA ALA A 417 1.54 -7.03 7.24
C ALA A 417 1.24 -7.85 5.99
N TYR A 418 1.00 -9.16 6.13
CA TYR A 418 0.95 -10.09 4.99
C TYR A 418 -0.44 -10.72 4.75
N ALA A 419 -1.51 -10.17 5.34
CA ALA A 419 -2.88 -10.68 5.18
C ALA A 419 -3.26 -10.95 3.71
N PRO A 420 -3.91 -12.09 3.36
CA PRO A 420 -4.06 -12.53 1.98
C PRO A 420 -4.65 -11.51 1.00
N TRP A 421 -5.60 -10.64 1.39
CA TRP A 421 -6.11 -9.59 0.50
C TRP A 421 -5.04 -8.62 -0.01
N ARG A 422 -3.93 -8.42 0.72
CA ARG A 422 -2.82 -7.55 0.27
C ARG A 422 -2.06 -8.16 -0.91
N LEU A 423 -2.11 -9.48 -1.10
CA LEU A 423 -1.49 -10.16 -2.25
C LEU A 423 -2.11 -9.69 -3.58
N ALA A 424 -3.38 -9.26 -3.56
CA ALA A 424 -4.09 -8.67 -4.70
C ALA A 424 -3.61 -7.24 -5.05
N GLN A 425 -2.78 -6.65 -4.18
CA GLN A 425 -2.39 -5.24 -4.17
C GLN A 425 -0.86 -5.10 -4.23
N GLU A 426 -0.13 -6.14 -4.65
CA GLU A 426 1.34 -6.10 -4.69
C GLU A 426 1.90 -5.20 -5.80
N GLY A 427 1.13 -4.89 -6.84
CA GLY A 427 1.47 -3.83 -7.79
C GLY A 427 1.23 -2.41 -7.25
N HIS A 428 0.47 -2.28 -6.15
CA HIS A 428 0.01 -1.03 -5.56
C HIS A 428 0.90 -0.59 -4.39
N LEU A 429 2.06 0.03 -4.70
CA LEU A 429 2.98 0.55 -3.68
C LEU A 429 2.30 1.60 -2.78
N ASP A 430 1.38 2.41 -3.33
CA ASP A 430 0.48 3.31 -2.59
C ASP A 430 -0.30 2.61 -1.45
N ILE A 431 -0.74 1.35 -1.65
CA ILE A 431 -1.54 0.58 -0.69
C ILE A 431 -0.70 -0.36 0.19
N VAL A 432 0.41 -0.86 -0.34
CA VAL A 432 1.43 -1.60 0.44
C VAL A 432 2.08 -0.68 1.48
N SER A 433 2.31 0.59 1.16
CA SER A 433 3.00 1.57 2.03
C SER A 433 2.14 2.15 3.17
N ALA A 434 1.30 1.31 3.79
CA ALA A 434 0.49 1.64 4.96
C ALA A 434 1.24 1.51 6.31
N GLY A 435 2.52 1.10 6.31
CA GLY A 435 3.27 0.79 7.54
C GLY A 435 3.55 1.97 8.48
N GLY A 436 3.48 3.20 7.96
CA GLY A 436 3.54 4.42 8.77
C GLY A 436 2.31 4.61 9.66
N ILE A 437 1.13 4.12 9.26
CA ILE A 437 -0.12 4.22 10.05
C ILE A 437 0.05 3.62 11.47
N PRO A 438 0.32 2.32 11.65
CA PRO A 438 0.47 1.75 12.98
C PRO A 438 1.73 2.26 13.69
N LEU A 439 2.80 2.60 12.96
CA LEU A 439 4.02 3.15 13.55
C LEU A 439 3.78 4.54 14.19
N ALA A 440 3.08 5.43 13.49
CA ALA A 440 2.67 6.74 14.01
C ALA A 440 1.75 6.57 15.23
N LEU A 441 0.73 5.71 15.15
CA LEU A 441 -0.15 5.40 16.28
C LEU A 441 0.62 4.87 17.50
N ALA A 442 1.63 4.02 17.28
CA ALA A 442 2.50 3.50 18.33
C ALA A 442 3.34 4.60 18.99
N MET A 443 3.95 5.48 18.18
CA MET A 443 4.77 6.61 18.65
C MET A 443 3.93 7.64 19.40
N LEU A 444 2.75 8.01 18.89
CA LEU A 444 1.80 8.93 19.54
C LEU A 444 1.31 8.36 20.88
N ALA A 445 0.86 7.10 20.91
CA ALA A 445 0.46 6.42 22.15
C ALA A 445 1.60 6.35 23.17
N ARG A 446 2.84 6.11 22.71
CA ARG A 446 4.04 6.10 23.54
C ARG A 446 4.38 7.48 24.09
N GLY A 447 4.32 8.53 23.26
CA GLY A 447 4.52 9.93 23.67
C GLY A 447 3.49 10.41 24.68
N HIS A 448 2.25 9.92 24.57
CA HIS A 448 1.18 10.13 25.54
C HIS A 448 1.29 9.25 26.81
N GLY A 449 2.23 8.29 26.86
CA GLY A 449 2.34 7.34 27.97
C GLY A 449 1.11 6.41 28.09
N TRP A 450 0.35 6.21 27.01
CA TRP A 450 -0.88 5.42 26.97
C TRP A 450 -0.64 4.02 26.41
N SER A 451 -1.41 3.05 26.89
CA SER A 451 -1.36 1.65 26.46
C SER A 451 -2.70 0.98 26.79
N LEU A 452 -3.27 0.19 25.88
CA LEU A 452 -4.58 -0.43 26.09
C LEU A 452 -4.63 -1.31 27.36
N ARG A 453 -3.62 -2.18 27.55
CA ARG A 453 -3.53 -3.06 28.74
C ARG A 453 -3.33 -2.31 30.06
N TYR A 454 -2.62 -1.17 30.03
CA TYR A 454 -2.12 -0.51 31.25
C TYR A 454 -2.71 0.87 31.53
N GLY A 455 -3.57 1.38 30.64
CA GLY A 455 -4.11 2.73 30.70
C GLY A 455 -3.07 3.83 30.51
N PHE A 456 -3.41 5.01 31.00
CA PHE A 456 -2.59 6.23 30.92
C PHE A 456 -1.59 6.32 32.08
N ARG A 457 -0.30 6.48 31.75
CA ARG A 457 0.83 6.55 32.71
C ARG A 457 1.54 7.91 32.61
N PRO A 458 1.20 8.90 33.47
CA PRO A 458 1.74 10.27 33.38
C PRO A 458 3.27 10.37 33.39
N GLY A 459 3.95 9.49 34.15
CA GLY A 459 5.41 9.43 34.25
C GLY A 459 6.12 8.75 33.07
N ARG A 460 5.38 8.34 32.02
CA ARG A 460 5.95 7.82 30.76
C ARG A 460 5.65 8.72 29.55
N ARG A 461 5.05 9.90 29.76
CA ARG A 461 4.85 10.91 28.70
C ARG A 461 6.19 11.41 28.18
N HIS A 462 6.34 11.56 26.87
CA HIS A 462 7.57 12.02 26.23
C HIS A 462 7.29 12.76 24.93
N ALA A 463 7.46 14.09 24.93
CA ALA A 463 7.16 14.95 23.77
C ALA A 463 7.88 14.51 22.49
N GLY A 464 9.16 14.11 22.57
CA GLY A 464 9.91 13.62 21.40
C GLY A 464 9.34 12.35 20.76
N TRP A 465 8.57 11.52 21.49
CA TRP A 465 7.88 10.37 20.90
C TRP A 465 6.57 10.79 20.22
N ALA A 466 5.88 11.82 20.73
CA ALA A 466 4.74 12.41 20.03
C ALA A 466 5.19 13.13 18.75
N ALA A 467 6.26 13.94 18.81
CA ALA A 467 6.85 14.62 17.65
C ALA A 467 7.25 13.64 16.54
N ALA A 468 7.92 12.54 16.89
CA ALA A 468 8.23 11.47 15.94
C ALA A 468 6.96 10.83 15.34
N GLY A 469 5.92 10.60 16.15
CA GLY A 469 4.63 10.10 15.67
C GLY A 469 3.93 11.05 14.69
N TRP A 470 3.94 12.36 14.95
CA TRP A 470 3.41 13.37 14.04
C TRP A 470 4.25 13.51 12.76
N ALA A 471 5.57 13.36 12.82
CA ALA A 471 6.43 13.33 11.64
C ALA A 471 6.15 12.10 10.75
N VAL A 472 6.05 10.91 11.33
CA VAL A 472 5.66 9.68 10.60
C VAL A 472 4.23 9.80 10.05
N ALA A 473 3.32 10.43 10.79
CA ALA A 473 1.97 10.69 10.29
C ALA A 473 1.94 11.64 9.09
N THR A 474 2.75 12.71 9.13
CA THR A 474 2.90 13.67 8.01
C THR A 474 3.44 12.97 6.77
N TRP A 475 4.47 12.13 6.93
CA TRP A 475 5.03 11.31 5.85
C TRP A 475 4.02 10.30 5.28
N GLN A 476 3.24 9.64 6.14
CA GLN A 476 2.22 8.68 5.70
C GLN A 476 1.08 9.35 4.90
N VAL A 477 0.73 10.60 5.23
CA VAL A 477 -0.24 11.41 4.46
C VAL A 477 0.35 11.91 3.15
N SER A 478 1.63 12.25 3.09
CA SER A 478 2.27 12.69 1.84
C SER A 478 2.59 11.57 0.84
N LEU A 479 2.27 10.31 1.15
CA LEU A 479 2.29 9.22 0.16
C LEU A 479 1.06 9.20 -0.74
N GLY A 480 -0.11 9.62 -0.23
CA GLY A 480 -1.37 9.55 -0.98
C GLY A 480 -2.60 9.72 -0.10
N PHE A 481 -3.69 10.18 -0.70
CA PHE A 481 -4.98 10.34 -0.02
C PHE A 481 -5.78 9.04 0.10
N SER A 482 -5.58 8.05 -0.78
CA SER A 482 -6.25 6.73 -0.71
C SER A 482 -6.17 6.10 0.69
N LEU A 483 -5.01 6.19 1.35
CA LEU A 483 -4.83 5.77 2.75
C LEU A 483 -4.60 6.95 3.72
N GLY A 484 -4.01 8.04 3.26
CA GLY A 484 -3.69 9.20 4.10
C GLY A 484 -4.93 9.91 4.64
N LEU A 485 -6.01 10.02 3.86
CA LEU A 485 -7.23 10.72 4.30
C LEU A 485 -8.06 9.90 5.31
N PRO A 486 -8.34 8.59 5.12
CA PRO A 486 -8.91 7.75 6.17
C PRO A 486 -8.08 7.77 7.46
N PHE A 487 -6.75 7.77 7.35
CA PHE A 487 -5.86 7.89 8.51
C PHE A 487 -5.95 9.26 9.20
N ALA A 488 -6.05 10.36 8.44
CA ALA A 488 -6.30 11.69 9.00
C ALA A 488 -7.63 11.77 9.78
N TYR A 489 -8.69 11.12 9.29
CA TYR A 489 -9.95 11.01 10.04
C TYR A 489 -9.81 10.19 11.33
N VAL A 490 -9.03 9.09 11.32
CA VAL A 490 -8.72 8.33 12.55
C VAL A 490 -7.91 9.18 13.54
N LEU A 491 -6.94 9.97 13.08
CA LEU A 491 -6.21 10.91 13.94
C LEU A 491 -7.14 11.99 14.52
N ALA A 492 -8.03 12.58 13.71
CA ALA A 492 -9.03 13.54 14.17
C ALA A 492 -9.94 12.95 15.25
N GLY A 493 -10.46 11.74 15.04
CA GLY A 493 -11.26 11.00 16.03
C GLY A 493 -10.49 10.74 17.33
N LEU A 494 -9.21 10.36 17.24
CA LEU A 494 -8.35 10.15 18.41
C LEU A 494 -8.08 11.46 19.18
N ILE A 495 -7.86 12.59 18.50
CA ILE A 495 -7.73 13.91 19.13
C ILE A 495 -9.00 14.26 19.89
N VAL A 496 -10.17 14.07 19.27
CA VAL A 496 -11.48 14.32 19.90
C VAL A 496 -11.70 13.44 21.13
N VAL A 497 -11.39 12.14 21.05
CA VAL A 497 -11.46 11.21 22.20
C VAL A 497 -10.50 11.61 23.33
N VAL A 498 -9.29 12.05 23.01
CA VAL A 498 -8.32 12.56 24.01
C VAL A 498 -8.81 13.87 24.63
N ALA A 499 -9.35 14.81 23.85
CA ALA A 499 -9.88 16.08 24.32
C ALA A 499 -11.07 15.88 25.29
N PHE A 500 -12.06 15.06 24.92
CA PHE A 500 -13.16 14.70 25.81
C PHE A 500 -12.67 13.94 27.06
N GLY A 501 -11.71 13.03 26.91
CA GLY A 501 -11.10 12.31 28.04
C GLY A 501 -10.38 13.23 29.04
N VAL A 502 -9.71 14.27 28.55
CA VAL A 502 -9.08 15.31 29.37
C VAL A 502 -10.13 16.20 30.04
N LEU A 503 -11.16 16.65 29.30
CA LEU A 503 -12.24 17.47 29.81
C LEU A 503 -13.03 16.76 30.93
N PHE A 504 -13.49 15.53 30.68
CA PHE A 504 -14.19 14.70 31.65
C PHE A 504 -13.33 14.45 32.90
N ARG A 505 -12.02 14.25 32.74
CA ARG A 505 -11.09 14.07 33.86
C ARG A 505 -10.90 15.37 34.67
N ARG A 506 -10.85 16.53 34.03
CA ARG A 506 -10.79 17.86 34.67
C ARG A 506 -12.07 18.19 35.45
N LEU A 507 -13.22 17.83 34.91
CA LEU A 507 -14.53 17.98 35.57
C LEU A 507 -14.65 17.04 36.77
N ARG A 508 -14.36 15.74 36.60
CA ARG A 508 -14.54 14.71 37.65
C ARG A 508 -13.45 14.71 38.72
N ARG A 509 -12.26 15.26 38.46
CA ARG A 509 -11.16 15.40 39.44
C ARG A 509 -10.56 16.79 39.37
N ARG A 510 -10.81 17.61 40.39
CA ARG A 510 -10.15 18.92 40.65
C ARG A 510 -8.67 18.75 41.05
N SER A 511 -7.90 18.00 40.28
CA SER A 511 -6.45 17.86 40.47
C SER A 511 -5.73 19.04 39.77
N PRO A 512 -4.82 19.76 40.46
CA PRO A 512 -4.15 20.93 39.87
C PRO A 512 -3.08 20.58 38.82
N VAL A 513 -2.66 19.31 38.74
CA VAL A 513 -1.63 18.86 37.79
C VAL A 513 -2.26 18.59 36.40
N PRO A 514 -1.79 19.24 35.32
CA PRO A 514 -2.39 19.11 34.00
C PRO A 514 -2.17 17.72 33.39
N VAL A 515 -3.24 17.17 32.82
CA VAL A 515 -3.30 15.80 32.27
C VAL A 515 -2.30 15.61 31.13
N LEU A 516 -2.18 16.61 30.26
CA LEU A 516 -1.11 16.73 29.26
C LEU A 516 -0.16 17.84 29.73
N GLY A 517 1.15 17.61 29.67
CA GLY A 517 2.13 18.65 30.02
C GLY A 517 2.26 19.67 28.88
N TRP A 518 2.59 20.93 29.19
CA TRP A 518 2.68 22.01 28.19
C TRP A 518 3.52 21.64 26.94
N ARG A 519 4.70 21.04 27.14
CA ARG A 519 5.56 20.58 26.01
C ARG A 519 4.85 19.56 25.11
N LEU A 520 4.00 18.69 25.66
CA LEU A 520 3.24 17.71 24.88
C LEU A 520 2.09 18.41 24.14
N LEU A 521 1.30 19.25 24.82
CA LEU A 521 0.25 20.07 24.20
C LEU A 521 0.75 20.90 23.00
N VAL A 522 1.91 21.56 23.14
CA VAL A 522 2.54 22.31 22.05
C VAL A 522 3.02 21.37 20.93
N THR A 523 3.55 20.20 21.27
CA THR A 523 3.96 19.19 20.26
C THR A 523 2.76 18.67 19.48
N ASP A 524 1.63 18.42 20.14
CA ASP A 524 0.42 17.91 19.49
C ASP A 524 -0.28 18.99 18.67
N LEU A 525 -0.32 20.24 19.16
CA LEU A 525 -0.83 21.37 18.37
C LEU A 525 0.00 21.60 17.11
N LEU A 526 1.33 21.65 17.22
CA LEU A 526 2.22 21.78 16.06
C LEU A 526 2.12 20.56 15.13
N GLY A 527 2.03 19.34 15.68
CA GLY A 527 1.87 18.12 14.91
C GLY A 527 0.59 18.10 14.07
N VAL A 528 -0.54 18.50 14.66
CA VAL A 528 -1.82 18.65 13.95
C VAL A 528 -1.75 19.74 12.89
N LEU A 529 -1.16 20.90 13.20
CA LEU A 529 -0.99 21.99 12.23
C LEU A 529 -0.07 21.60 11.05
N ILE A 530 0.97 20.81 11.30
CA ILE A 530 1.88 20.31 10.25
C ILE A 530 1.17 19.26 9.38
N VAL A 531 0.51 18.26 9.97
CA VAL A 531 -0.24 17.24 9.20
C VAL A 531 -1.35 17.89 8.37
N ALA A 532 -2.13 18.79 8.97
CA ALA A 532 -3.21 19.50 8.26
C ALA A 532 -2.67 20.45 7.19
N GLY A 533 -1.59 21.20 7.46
CA GLY A 533 -0.99 22.13 6.52
C GLY A 533 -0.34 21.44 5.31
N VAL A 534 0.41 20.35 5.55
CA VAL A 534 1.00 19.54 4.47
C VAL A 534 -0.09 18.82 3.68
N GLY A 535 -1.08 18.23 4.35
CA GLY A 535 -2.24 17.60 3.70
C GLY A 535 -3.02 18.59 2.83
N ALA A 536 -3.32 19.79 3.33
CA ALA A 536 -3.99 20.83 2.58
C ALA A 536 -3.16 21.32 1.37
N LEU A 537 -1.86 21.56 1.55
CA LEU A 537 -0.96 21.97 0.46
C LEU A 537 -0.90 20.93 -0.66
N ILE A 538 -0.85 19.65 -0.30
CA ILE A 538 -0.89 18.52 -1.25
C ILE A 538 -2.28 18.41 -1.90
N ALA A 539 -3.36 18.75 -1.20
CA ALA A 539 -4.74 18.65 -1.70
C ALA A 539 -5.14 19.74 -2.72
N VAL A 540 -4.55 20.94 -2.68
CA VAL A 540 -4.86 22.05 -3.62
C VAL A 540 -4.92 21.63 -5.10
N PRO A 541 -3.94 20.90 -5.68
CA PRO A 541 -4.02 20.45 -7.07
C PRO A 541 -5.12 19.40 -7.30
N TYR A 542 -5.34 18.46 -6.38
CA TYR A 542 -6.41 17.44 -6.51
C TYR A 542 -7.79 18.08 -6.56
N LEU A 543 -8.01 19.16 -5.79
CA LEU A 543 -9.21 20.01 -5.83
C LEU A 543 -9.35 20.85 -7.12
N ARG A 544 -8.31 20.91 -7.96
CA ARG A 544 -8.30 21.60 -9.26
C ARG A 544 -8.36 20.65 -10.46
N VAL A 545 -8.20 19.34 -10.25
CA VAL A 545 -8.50 18.33 -11.26
C VAL A 545 -10.02 18.26 -11.40
N GLY A 546 -10.56 18.64 -12.56
CA GLY A 546 -12.00 18.59 -12.81
C GLY A 546 -12.52 17.15 -12.85
N ASP A 547 -13.60 16.87 -12.10
CA ASP A 547 -14.23 15.55 -12.08
C ASP A 547 -14.76 15.15 -13.46
N THR A 548 -14.25 14.03 -13.99
CA THR A 548 -14.68 13.49 -15.28
C THR A 548 -15.82 12.47 -15.16
N VAL A 549 -16.06 11.95 -13.96
CA VAL A 549 -17.15 11.03 -13.59
C VAL A 549 -17.60 11.42 -12.19
N PRO A 550 -18.92 11.43 -11.87
CA PRO A 550 -19.37 11.64 -10.49
C PRO A 550 -18.80 10.56 -9.57
N ALA A 551 -18.11 10.96 -8.49
CA ALA A 551 -17.40 10.03 -7.61
C ALA A 551 -18.29 8.90 -7.07
N GLY A 552 -19.56 9.17 -6.79
CA GLY A 552 -20.55 8.16 -6.37
C GLY A 552 -20.74 7.00 -7.36
N THR A 553 -20.57 7.21 -8.66
CA THR A 553 -20.65 6.14 -9.68
C THR A 553 -19.45 5.21 -9.58
N GLU A 554 -18.23 5.75 -9.45
CA GLU A 554 -17.02 4.95 -9.28
C GLU A 554 -17.02 4.23 -7.91
N ILE A 555 -17.41 4.92 -6.83
CA ILE A 555 -17.59 4.33 -5.50
C ILE A 555 -18.57 3.15 -5.56
N SER A 556 -19.68 3.29 -6.29
CA SER A 556 -20.66 2.20 -6.41
C SER A 556 -20.09 1.00 -7.18
N PHE A 557 -19.38 1.24 -8.29
CA PHE A 557 -18.73 0.17 -9.06
C PHE A 557 -17.66 -0.59 -8.26
N PHE A 558 -16.85 0.12 -7.46
CA PHE A 558 -15.80 -0.48 -6.62
C PHE A 558 -16.27 -0.91 -5.22
N SER A 559 -17.58 -0.81 -4.91
CA SER A 559 -18.11 -1.26 -3.61
C SER A 559 -18.21 -2.80 -3.56
N PRO A 560 -17.47 -3.47 -2.66
CA PRO A 560 -17.40 -4.92 -2.65
C PRO A 560 -18.65 -5.54 -2.00
N PRO A 561 -19.21 -6.64 -2.56
CA PRO A 561 -20.30 -7.37 -1.92
C PRO A 561 -19.84 -8.01 -0.60
N VAL A 562 -20.74 -8.24 0.36
CA VAL A 562 -20.38 -8.81 1.68
C VAL A 562 -19.56 -10.10 1.61
N ARG A 563 -19.78 -10.94 0.58
CA ARG A 563 -19.01 -12.17 0.32
C ARG A 563 -17.51 -11.94 0.07
N SER A 564 -17.10 -10.76 -0.39
CA SER A 564 -15.70 -10.39 -0.63
C SER A 564 -14.80 -10.54 0.60
N LEU A 565 -15.35 -10.37 1.80
CA LEU A 565 -14.62 -10.54 3.07
C LEU A 565 -14.15 -11.99 3.31
N LEU A 566 -14.72 -12.96 2.57
CA LEU A 566 -14.37 -14.38 2.62
C LEU A 566 -13.65 -14.87 1.35
N ILE A 567 -13.54 -14.04 0.31
CA ILE A 567 -12.94 -14.41 -0.98
C ILE A 567 -11.47 -14.00 -1.01
N GLY A 568 -10.60 -14.99 -1.20
CA GLY A 568 -9.16 -14.81 -1.35
C GLY A 568 -8.75 -14.48 -2.80
N PRO A 569 -7.67 -13.70 -3.00
CA PRO A 569 -7.21 -13.30 -4.32
C PRO A 569 -6.44 -14.41 -5.04
N ALA A 570 -6.21 -14.23 -6.35
CA ALA A 570 -5.57 -15.22 -7.22
C ALA A 570 -4.11 -15.52 -6.80
N GLU A 571 -3.45 -14.52 -6.25
CA GLU A 571 -2.06 -14.49 -5.82
C GLU A 571 -1.79 -15.28 -4.52
N SER A 572 -2.83 -15.82 -3.85
CA SER A 572 -2.67 -16.72 -2.70
C SER A 572 -2.52 -18.17 -3.15
N ARG A 573 -1.46 -18.89 -2.71
CA ARG A 573 -1.31 -20.33 -3.03
C ARG A 573 -2.38 -21.21 -2.41
N ILE A 574 -2.88 -20.85 -1.23
CA ILE A 574 -3.91 -21.64 -0.54
C ILE A 574 -5.30 -21.26 -1.05
N TRP A 575 -5.58 -19.99 -1.31
CA TRP A 575 -6.94 -19.51 -1.58
C TRP A 575 -7.23 -19.18 -3.05
N GLY A 576 -6.21 -18.97 -3.90
CA GLY A 576 -6.38 -18.46 -5.26
C GLY A 576 -7.12 -19.41 -6.21
N ALA A 577 -6.85 -20.71 -6.11
CA ALA A 577 -7.56 -21.74 -6.88
C ALA A 577 -8.90 -22.15 -6.24
N PRO A 578 -9.01 -22.47 -4.92
CA PRO A 578 -10.29 -22.82 -4.30
C PRO A 578 -11.36 -21.73 -4.39
N HIS A 579 -10.97 -20.44 -4.42
CA HIS A 579 -11.90 -19.33 -4.58
C HIS A 579 -12.05 -18.83 -6.02
N ALA A 580 -11.49 -19.50 -7.05
CA ALA A 580 -11.54 -19.01 -8.43
C ALA A 580 -12.97 -18.69 -8.91
N VAL A 581 -13.90 -19.64 -8.80
CA VAL A 581 -15.31 -19.47 -9.20
C VAL A 581 -16.02 -18.39 -8.36
N ALA A 582 -15.72 -18.31 -7.05
CA ALA A 582 -16.29 -17.27 -6.19
C ALA A 582 -15.75 -15.87 -6.55
N ARG A 583 -14.48 -15.77 -6.95
CA ARG A 583 -13.77 -14.56 -7.34
C ARG A 583 -14.18 -14.07 -8.74
N GLU A 584 -14.52 -14.98 -9.65
CA GLU A 584 -15.15 -14.66 -10.94
C GLU A 584 -16.55 -14.04 -10.80
N SER A 585 -17.23 -14.24 -9.65
CA SER A 585 -18.50 -13.57 -9.34
C SER A 585 -18.39 -12.10 -8.91
N LEU A 586 -17.20 -11.50 -8.96
CA LEU A 586 -16.91 -10.13 -8.50
C LEU A 586 -16.70 -9.20 -9.70
N ALA A 587 -17.30 -8.01 -9.67
CA ALA A 587 -17.21 -7.04 -10.77
C ALA A 587 -15.77 -6.55 -11.05
N TRP A 588 -14.93 -6.49 -10.01
CA TRP A 588 -13.50 -6.20 -10.17
C TRP A 588 -12.66 -6.98 -9.15
N SER A 589 -12.31 -8.23 -9.48
CA SER A 589 -11.71 -9.18 -8.52
C SER A 589 -10.44 -8.70 -7.82
N ALA A 590 -9.62 -7.87 -8.46
CA ALA A 590 -8.36 -7.34 -7.89
C ALA A 590 -8.57 -6.38 -6.70
N GLU A 591 -9.66 -5.60 -6.72
CA GLU A 591 -10.00 -4.64 -5.65
C GLU A 591 -11.09 -5.19 -4.70
N MET A 592 -11.72 -6.32 -5.05
CA MET A 592 -12.83 -6.94 -4.32
C MET A 592 -12.50 -8.27 -3.63
N SER A 593 -11.25 -8.76 -3.67
CA SER A 593 -10.85 -10.01 -2.97
C SER A 593 -10.26 -9.68 -1.59
N LEU A 594 -11.09 -9.65 -0.55
CA LEU A 594 -10.80 -8.94 0.71
C LEU A 594 -10.55 -9.84 1.93
N LEU A 595 -10.32 -11.14 1.75
CA LEU A 595 -10.03 -12.10 2.83
C LEU A 595 -8.79 -11.72 3.68
N PRO A 596 -8.93 -11.47 5.01
CA PRO A 596 -7.82 -11.27 5.95
C PRO A 596 -7.12 -12.55 6.40
N GLY A 597 -7.67 -13.70 6.03
CA GLY A 597 -7.22 -15.03 6.44
C GLY A 597 -8.15 -15.65 7.49
N PHE A 598 -8.48 -16.92 7.31
CA PHE A 598 -9.31 -17.68 8.26
C PHE A 598 -8.56 -17.98 9.56
N VAL A 599 -7.23 -18.11 9.53
CA VAL A 599 -6.41 -18.22 10.73
C VAL A 599 -6.48 -16.93 11.54
N LEU A 600 -6.45 -15.76 10.87
CA LEU A 600 -6.63 -14.47 11.51
C LEU A 600 -8.04 -14.33 12.11
N TYR A 601 -9.09 -14.70 11.37
CA TYR A 601 -10.46 -14.70 11.91
C TYR A 601 -10.60 -15.61 13.15
N ALA A 602 -10.07 -16.84 13.10
CA ALA A 602 -10.12 -17.77 14.23
C ALA A 602 -9.36 -17.24 15.46
N LEU A 603 -8.14 -16.73 15.28
CA LEU A 603 -7.35 -16.15 16.37
C LEU A 603 -7.99 -14.87 16.94
N ALA A 604 -8.64 -14.05 16.12
CA ALA A 604 -9.38 -12.86 16.57
C ALA A 604 -10.65 -13.22 17.35
N LEU A 605 -11.38 -14.27 16.95
CA LEU A 605 -12.53 -14.81 17.67
C LEU A 605 -12.12 -15.37 19.04
N VAL A 606 -11.04 -16.16 19.09
CA VAL A 606 -10.42 -16.56 20.37
C VAL A 606 -10.01 -15.32 21.18
N GLY A 607 -9.45 -14.29 20.52
CA GLY A 607 -9.08 -13.00 21.12
C GLY A 607 -10.22 -12.19 21.72
N LEU A 608 -11.48 -12.45 21.34
CA LEU A 608 -12.66 -11.85 21.95
C LEU A 608 -12.98 -12.46 23.32
N VAL A 609 -12.86 -13.79 23.45
CA VAL A 609 -13.18 -14.56 24.66
C VAL A 609 -11.97 -14.68 25.61
N PHE A 610 -10.78 -14.88 25.06
CA PHE A 610 -9.53 -15.16 25.75
C PHE A 610 -8.45 -14.17 25.27
N SER A 611 -8.14 -13.16 26.08
CA SER A 611 -7.18 -12.11 25.71
C SER A 611 -6.66 -11.31 26.89
N VAL A 612 -5.47 -10.75 26.72
CA VAL A 612 -4.72 -9.95 27.72
C VAL A 612 -5.38 -8.60 28.07
N TRP A 613 -6.39 -8.17 27.30
CA TRP A 613 -7.18 -6.95 27.55
C TRP A 613 -8.53 -7.24 28.23
N ARG A 614 -9.12 -6.22 28.85
CA ARG A 614 -10.41 -6.30 29.56
C ARG A 614 -11.57 -6.42 28.56
N MET A 615 -12.69 -7.02 28.96
CA MET A 615 -13.81 -7.31 28.04
C MET A 615 -14.30 -6.08 27.26
N TRP A 616 -14.51 -4.93 27.91
CA TRP A 616 -14.92 -3.68 27.24
C TRP A 616 -13.94 -3.23 26.14
N GLN A 617 -12.64 -3.53 26.30
CA GLN A 617 -11.61 -3.17 25.32
C GLN A 617 -11.70 -4.08 24.09
N ARG A 618 -12.05 -5.35 24.29
CA ARG A 618 -12.30 -6.31 23.21
C ARG A 618 -13.61 -6.00 22.48
N LEU A 619 -14.65 -5.56 23.21
CA LEU A 619 -15.91 -5.08 22.61
C LEU A 619 -15.70 -3.81 21.78
N LEU A 620 -14.86 -2.86 22.23
CA LEU A 620 -14.49 -1.70 21.41
C LEU A 620 -13.66 -2.08 20.18
N LEU A 621 -12.75 -3.07 20.29
CA LEU A 621 -12.03 -3.60 19.13
C LEU A 621 -12.97 -4.31 18.15
N LEU A 622 -13.94 -5.08 18.63
CA LEU A 622 -14.98 -5.70 17.80
C LEU A 622 -15.86 -4.64 17.12
N ALA A 623 -16.28 -3.60 17.84
CA ALA A 623 -17.01 -2.48 17.26
C ALA A 623 -16.18 -1.76 16.18
N ALA A 624 -14.87 -1.60 16.39
CA ALA A 624 -13.97 -1.03 15.39
C ALA A 624 -13.82 -1.95 14.15
N VAL A 625 -13.70 -3.27 14.33
CA VAL A 625 -13.75 -4.26 13.23
C VAL A 625 -15.04 -4.10 12.42
N LEU A 626 -16.20 -4.07 13.09
CA LEU A 626 -17.51 -3.99 12.45
C LEU A 626 -17.72 -2.66 11.71
N VAL A 627 -17.36 -1.53 12.33
CA VAL A 627 -17.43 -0.20 11.68
C VAL A 627 -16.49 -0.13 10.49
N SER A 628 -15.23 -0.54 10.62
CA SER A 628 -14.30 -0.56 9.49
C SER A 628 -14.74 -1.51 8.38
N ALA A 629 -15.39 -2.65 8.69
CA ALA A 629 -15.93 -3.55 7.69
C ALA A 629 -17.10 -2.89 6.93
N VAL A 630 -18.04 -2.25 7.64
CA VAL A 630 -19.12 -1.46 7.03
C VAL A 630 -18.58 -0.35 6.11
N PHE A 631 -17.53 0.36 6.51
CA PHE A 631 -16.85 1.33 5.64
C PHE A 631 -16.14 0.67 4.45
N THR A 632 -15.58 -0.53 4.61
CA THR A 632 -14.94 -1.27 3.50
C THR A 632 -15.95 -1.74 2.45
N LEU A 633 -17.22 -1.92 2.83
CA LEU A 633 -18.32 -2.31 1.93
C LEU A 633 -18.90 -1.14 1.10
N GLY A 634 -18.49 0.11 1.36
CA GLY A 634 -18.90 1.25 0.53
C GLY A 634 -20.41 1.46 0.46
N THR A 635 -20.96 1.45 -0.76
CA THR A 635 -22.41 1.59 -1.02
C THR A 635 -23.20 0.29 -0.83
N THR A 636 -22.55 -0.88 -0.75
CA THR A 636 -23.24 -2.16 -0.51
C THR A 636 -24.02 -2.17 0.82
N PHE A 637 -23.64 -1.33 1.78
CA PHE A 637 -24.30 -1.22 3.08
C PHE A 637 -25.08 0.10 3.22
N PHE A 638 -26.42 0.02 3.25
CA PHE A 638 -27.35 1.16 3.27
C PHE A 638 -27.04 2.25 2.21
N GLU A 639 -26.75 1.83 0.98
CA GLU A 639 -26.40 2.72 -0.15
C GLU A 639 -25.18 3.62 0.13
N GLY A 640 -24.42 3.34 1.20
CA GLY A 640 -23.34 4.21 1.69
C GLY A 640 -23.83 5.51 2.34
N ARG A 641 -25.14 5.77 2.36
CA ARG A 641 -25.78 7.06 2.66
C ARG A 641 -25.49 7.59 4.06
N TRP A 642 -25.34 6.69 5.04
CA TRP A 642 -25.07 7.03 6.45
C TRP A 642 -23.68 6.58 6.92
N THR A 643 -22.84 6.12 5.98
CA THR A 643 -21.57 5.45 6.26
C THR A 643 -20.46 6.05 5.40
N TYR A 644 -20.27 5.56 4.17
CA TYR A 644 -19.15 5.94 3.31
C TYR A 644 -19.32 7.33 2.66
N LEU A 645 -20.50 7.61 2.11
CA LEU A 645 -20.75 8.80 1.30
C LEU A 645 -20.62 10.12 2.08
N PRO A 646 -21.07 10.25 3.35
CA PRO A 646 -20.88 11.48 4.12
C PRO A 646 -19.42 11.88 4.37
N LEU A 647 -18.47 10.95 4.30
CA LEU A 647 -17.04 11.24 4.47
C LEU A 647 -16.30 11.35 3.12
N PHE A 648 -16.63 10.49 2.15
CA PHE A 648 -15.84 10.35 0.92
C PHE A 648 -16.59 10.75 -0.37
N GLY A 649 -17.92 10.69 -0.39
CA GLY A 649 -18.74 10.92 -1.59
C GLY A 649 -18.87 12.39 -2.01
N HIS A 650 -18.39 13.34 -1.19
CA HIS A 650 -18.36 14.78 -1.48
C HIS A 650 -16.97 15.27 -1.94
N LEU A 651 -15.98 14.38 -2.00
CA LEU A 651 -14.63 14.71 -2.44
C LEU A 651 -14.49 14.47 -3.95
N PRO A 652 -13.66 15.24 -4.66
CA PRO A 652 -13.32 14.93 -6.04
C PRO A 652 -12.74 13.53 -6.17
N SER A 653 -13.06 12.87 -7.27
CA SER A 653 -12.60 11.51 -7.62
C SER A 653 -11.07 11.36 -7.45
N SER A 654 -10.32 12.42 -7.78
CA SER A 654 -8.86 12.53 -7.70
C SER A 654 -8.25 12.11 -6.36
N PHE A 655 -8.97 12.21 -5.24
CA PHE A 655 -8.50 11.82 -3.90
C PHE A 655 -8.30 10.30 -3.69
N GLY A 656 -8.56 9.45 -4.68
CA GLY A 656 -8.31 8.01 -4.63
C GLY A 656 -9.30 7.19 -3.78
N VAL A 657 -10.02 7.86 -2.87
CA VAL A 657 -11.08 7.33 -1.99
C VAL A 657 -12.38 6.90 -2.72
N ARG A 658 -12.26 6.45 -3.98
CA ARG A 658 -13.33 5.82 -4.75
C ARG A 658 -13.40 4.30 -4.59
N ILE A 659 -12.43 3.68 -3.91
CA ILE A 659 -12.30 2.23 -3.78
C ILE A 659 -12.45 1.84 -2.29
N PRO A 660 -13.68 1.55 -1.82
CA PRO A 660 -13.94 1.19 -0.43
C PRO A 660 -13.11 0.01 0.09
N GLY A 661 -12.82 -0.97 -0.77
CA GLY A 661 -12.03 -2.17 -0.44
C GLY A 661 -10.67 -1.88 0.20
N ARG A 662 -10.03 -0.76 -0.16
CA ARG A 662 -8.73 -0.34 0.40
C ARG A 662 -8.77 -0.05 1.91
N LEU A 663 -9.97 0.16 2.49
CA LEU A 663 -10.15 0.31 3.94
C LEU A 663 -10.02 -1.01 4.73
N MET A 664 -9.90 -2.17 4.06
CA MET A 664 -9.68 -3.47 4.71
C MET A 664 -8.40 -3.51 5.58
N VAL A 665 -7.47 -2.58 5.36
CA VAL A 665 -6.31 -2.32 6.23
C VAL A 665 -6.72 -2.09 7.70
N TRP A 666 -7.82 -1.40 7.96
CA TRP A 666 -8.30 -1.13 9.33
C TRP A 666 -8.96 -2.35 9.95
N VAL A 667 -9.79 -3.07 9.19
CA VAL A 667 -10.41 -4.34 9.62
C VAL A 667 -9.32 -5.34 10.02
N THR A 668 -8.32 -5.51 9.15
CA THR A 668 -7.15 -6.37 9.37
C THR A 668 -6.36 -5.94 10.61
N LEU A 669 -6.13 -4.64 10.81
CA LEU A 669 -5.41 -4.13 11.97
C LEU A 669 -6.13 -4.44 13.29
N PHE A 670 -7.44 -4.23 13.38
CA PHE A 670 -8.19 -4.51 14.60
C PHE A 670 -8.35 -6.02 14.87
N LEU A 671 -8.51 -6.86 13.83
CA LEU A 671 -8.44 -8.31 13.95
C LEU A 671 -7.06 -8.79 14.43
N ALA A 672 -5.98 -8.25 13.86
CA ALA A 672 -4.60 -8.60 14.23
C ALA A 672 -4.26 -8.18 15.67
N ILE A 673 -4.82 -7.06 16.15
CA ILE A 673 -4.78 -6.68 17.56
C ILE A 673 -5.51 -7.76 18.39
N LEU A 674 -6.76 -8.11 18.10
CA LEU A 674 -7.51 -9.14 18.86
C LEU A 674 -6.75 -10.48 18.92
N ALA A 675 -6.25 -10.97 17.79
CA ALA A 675 -5.44 -12.18 17.67
C ALA A 675 -4.16 -12.14 18.52
N ALA A 676 -3.43 -11.01 18.49
CA ALA A 676 -2.27 -10.79 19.35
C ALA A 676 -2.64 -10.80 20.85
N GLY A 677 -3.87 -10.39 21.20
CA GLY A 677 -4.41 -10.46 22.54
C GLY A 677 -4.55 -11.88 23.06
N ALA A 678 -5.03 -12.81 22.21
CA ALA A 678 -5.10 -14.24 22.52
C ALA A 678 -3.71 -14.84 22.74
N VAL A 679 -2.80 -14.66 21.78
CA VAL A 679 -1.44 -15.22 21.87
C VAL A 679 -0.67 -14.63 23.07
N ALA A 680 -0.84 -13.34 23.37
CA ALA A 680 -0.23 -12.74 24.55
C ALA A 680 -0.76 -13.31 25.89
N GLU A 681 -2.04 -13.68 25.96
CA GLU A 681 -2.62 -14.33 27.16
C GLU A 681 -2.23 -15.81 27.26
N PHE A 682 -2.13 -16.52 26.12
CA PHE A 682 -1.65 -17.90 26.07
C PHE A 682 -0.20 -18.01 26.56
N VAL A 683 0.70 -17.19 26.01
CA VAL A 683 2.11 -17.11 26.45
C VAL A 683 2.21 -16.76 27.92
N ARG A 684 1.44 -15.77 28.41
CA ARG A 684 1.45 -15.37 29.82
C ARG A 684 1.01 -16.50 30.77
N ARG A 685 0.06 -17.34 30.36
CA ARG A 685 -0.35 -18.53 31.13
C ARG A 685 0.70 -19.64 31.06
N ALA A 686 1.28 -19.90 29.89
CA ALA A 686 2.36 -20.85 29.70
C ALA A 686 3.59 -20.51 30.58
N GLU A 687 4.01 -19.25 30.59
CA GLU A 687 5.05 -18.73 31.49
C GLU A 687 4.69 -19.00 32.96
N HIS A 688 3.48 -18.61 33.40
CA HIS A 688 3.03 -18.79 34.79
C HIS A 688 2.95 -20.27 35.23
N LEU A 689 2.58 -21.19 34.35
CA LEU A 689 2.56 -22.64 34.62
C LEU A 689 3.96 -23.27 34.72
N THR A 690 4.99 -22.54 34.31
CA THR A 690 6.40 -23.00 34.32
C THR A 690 7.26 -22.24 35.32
N ALA A 691 6.76 -21.14 35.89
CA ALA A 691 7.48 -20.33 36.88
C ALA A 691 7.81 -21.07 38.20
N SER A 692 7.08 -22.14 38.51
CA SER A 692 7.32 -23.03 39.66
C SER A 692 8.19 -24.26 39.33
N ARG A 693 8.62 -24.43 38.08
CA ARG A 693 9.48 -25.56 37.66
C ARG A 693 10.95 -25.18 37.81
N ILE A 694 11.82 -26.18 37.94
CA ILE A 694 13.28 -26.01 37.91
C ILE A 694 13.82 -26.85 36.74
N PRO A 695 14.49 -26.24 35.74
CA PRO A 695 14.61 -24.78 35.52
C PRO A 695 13.23 -24.14 35.20
N PRO A 696 13.05 -22.82 35.48
CA PRO A 696 11.78 -22.10 35.27
C PRO A 696 11.57 -21.72 33.80
N TRP A 697 11.74 -22.70 32.91
CA TRP A 697 11.80 -22.55 31.46
C TRP A 697 10.65 -23.37 30.87
N PRO A 698 9.79 -22.79 30.00
CA PRO A 698 8.77 -23.58 29.32
C PRO A 698 9.44 -24.67 28.49
N GLY A 699 8.94 -25.90 28.59
CA GLY A 699 9.49 -27.06 27.88
C GLY A 699 9.42 -26.89 26.35
N PRO A 700 10.20 -27.66 25.57
CA PRO A 700 10.34 -27.47 24.12
C PRO A 700 8.99 -27.47 23.40
N TRP A 701 8.11 -28.41 23.72
CA TRP A 701 6.74 -28.50 23.20
C TRP A 701 5.89 -27.26 23.49
N LEU A 702 5.98 -26.72 24.70
CA LEU A 702 5.23 -25.53 25.10
C LEU A 702 5.77 -24.26 24.41
N ARG A 703 7.08 -24.18 24.14
CA ARG A 703 7.67 -23.13 23.29
C ARG A 703 7.16 -23.24 21.87
N LEU A 704 7.22 -24.43 21.27
CA LEU A 704 6.73 -24.68 19.91
C LEU A 704 5.25 -24.30 19.76
N ALA A 705 4.40 -24.66 20.72
CA ALA A 705 2.99 -24.28 20.76
C ALA A 705 2.76 -22.76 20.73
N THR A 706 3.66 -21.94 21.31
CA THR A 706 3.56 -20.47 21.21
C THR A 706 3.87 -19.91 19.82
N PHE A 707 4.53 -20.69 18.95
CA PHE A 707 4.83 -20.32 17.56
C PHE A 707 3.85 -20.92 16.54
N VAL A 708 3.05 -21.93 16.91
CA VAL A 708 2.02 -22.50 16.01
C VAL A 708 1.09 -21.42 15.40
N PRO A 709 0.58 -20.41 16.14
CA PRO A 709 -0.21 -19.34 15.52
C PRO A 709 0.54 -18.55 14.44
N LEU A 710 1.85 -18.33 14.63
CA LEU A 710 2.69 -17.64 13.65
C LEU A 710 2.92 -18.51 12.41
N LEU A 711 3.16 -19.80 12.58
CA LEU A 711 3.34 -20.74 11.47
C LEU A 711 2.07 -20.85 10.62
N LEU A 712 0.89 -20.98 11.26
CA LEU A 712 -0.39 -21.07 10.55
C LEU A 712 -0.68 -19.80 9.73
N ILE A 713 -0.36 -18.61 10.26
CA ILE A 713 -0.46 -17.36 9.49
C ILE A 713 0.53 -17.39 8.32
N LEU A 714 1.80 -17.70 8.54
CA LEU A 714 2.82 -17.71 7.48
C LEU A 714 2.49 -18.67 6.32
N LEU A 715 1.82 -19.79 6.61
CA LEU A 715 1.29 -20.71 5.60
C LEU A 715 0.12 -20.09 4.82
N GLU A 716 -0.84 -19.46 5.50
CA GLU A 716 -1.98 -18.78 4.87
C GLU A 716 -1.57 -17.57 4.01
N THR A 717 -0.48 -16.89 4.37
CA THR A 717 0.07 -15.73 3.64
C THR A 717 1.06 -16.10 2.53
N TRP A 718 1.09 -17.35 2.06
CA TRP A 718 2.04 -17.79 1.02
C TRP A 718 1.61 -17.29 -0.37
N ASN A 719 2.40 -16.37 -0.95
CA ASN A 719 2.16 -15.78 -2.28
C ASN A 719 2.50 -16.72 -3.47
N ALA A 720 1.83 -16.50 -4.59
CA ALA A 720 2.24 -16.91 -5.94
C ALA A 720 2.20 -15.71 -6.90
N THR A 721 2.59 -14.53 -6.42
CA THR A 721 2.62 -13.30 -7.22
C THR A 721 3.53 -13.48 -8.42
N ALA A 722 3.08 -13.05 -9.60
CA ALA A 722 3.90 -13.08 -10.80
C ALA A 722 5.01 -12.01 -10.75
N HIS A 723 6.14 -12.28 -11.41
CA HIS A 723 7.22 -11.30 -11.60
C HIS A 723 7.56 -11.14 -13.09
N PRO A 724 6.67 -10.55 -13.91
CA PRO A 724 6.90 -10.37 -15.33
C PRO A 724 8.10 -9.45 -15.61
N VAL A 725 8.75 -9.69 -16.75
CA VAL A 725 9.90 -8.90 -17.20
C VAL A 725 9.42 -7.55 -17.73
N VAL A 726 10.06 -6.47 -17.27
CA VAL A 726 9.78 -5.09 -17.68
C VAL A 726 10.30 -4.86 -19.10
N PRO A 727 9.45 -4.43 -20.04
CA PRO A 727 9.87 -4.10 -21.40
C PRO A 727 11.01 -3.07 -21.45
N ALA A 728 12.05 -3.36 -22.22
CA ALA A 728 13.21 -2.49 -22.37
C ALA A 728 12.83 -1.17 -23.08
N GLN A 729 13.48 -0.06 -22.70
CA GLN A 729 13.25 1.23 -23.34
C GLN A 729 13.71 1.22 -24.82
N PRO A 730 12.84 1.53 -25.79
CA PRO A 730 13.20 1.69 -27.21
C PRO A 730 14.35 2.68 -27.41
N ALA A 731 15.22 2.42 -28.39
CA ALA A 731 16.39 3.28 -28.64
C ALA A 731 15.98 4.72 -28.96
N ALA A 732 14.98 4.90 -29.83
CA ALA A 732 14.41 6.20 -30.19
C ALA A 732 13.95 7.06 -28.99
N MET A 733 13.38 6.46 -27.93
CA MET A 733 12.97 7.22 -26.72
C MET A 733 14.15 7.81 -25.91
N ARG A 734 15.40 7.48 -26.27
CA ARG A 734 16.62 8.05 -25.68
C ARG A 734 17.16 9.23 -26.48
N THR A 735 16.76 9.39 -27.74
CA THR A 735 17.27 10.40 -28.69
C THR A 735 16.22 11.43 -29.10
N VAL A 736 14.98 11.01 -29.33
CA VAL A 736 13.85 11.87 -29.72
C VAL A 736 13.47 12.81 -28.57
N THR A 737 13.12 14.05 -28.89
CA THR A 737 12.83 15.14 -27.94
C THR A 737 11.62 15.98 -28.40
N GLY A 738 11.18 16.89 -27.52
CA GLY A 738 9.98 17.72 -27.72
C GLY A 738 8.68 17.03 -27.27
N PRO A 739 7.54 17.74 -27.26
CA PRO A 739 6.25 17.15 -26.92
C PRO A 739 5.85 16.09 -27.96
N MET A 740 5.71 14.85 -27.52
CA MET A 740 5.50 13.70 -28.41
C MET A 740 4.36 12.78 -27.99
N LEU A 741 3.78 12.08 -28.97
CA LEU A 741 2.91 10.92 -28.75
C LEU A 741 3.67 9.65 -29.15
N VAL A 742 3.67 8.63 -28.29
CA VAL A 742 4.15 7.28 -28.61
C VAL A 742 2.96 6.41 -29.00
N LEU A 743 3.06 5.71 -30.13
CA LEU A 743 2.07 4.76 -30.63
C LEU A 743 2.64 3.33 -30.60
N PRO A 744 1.83 2.30 -30.27
CA PRO A 744 0.43 2.36 -29.84
C PRO A 744 0.21 3.03 -28.47
N THR A 745 -0.80 3.88 -28.38
CA THR A 745 -1.28 4.42 -27.09
C THR A 745 -2.42 3.56 -26.55
N GLY A 746 -2.43 3.33 -25.23
CA GLY A 746 -3.44 2.48 -24.59
C GLY A 746 -3.52 2.67 -23.08
N THR A 747 -4.67 2.33 -22.51
CA THR A 747 -4.98 2.58 -21.09
C THR A 747 -4.01 1.88 -20.12
N LEU A 748 -3.35 0.79 -20.53
CA LEU A 748 -2.31 0.13 -19.74
C LEU A 748 -0.90 0.34 -20.32
N SER A 749 -0.72 0.25 -21.64
CA SER A 749 0.60 0.41 -22.30
C SER A 749 1.25 1.78 -22.06
N ASP A 750 0.46 2.85 -21.96
CA ASP A 750 0.99 4.19 -21.65
C ASP A 750 1.73 4.22 -20.30
N GLN A 751 1.43 3.33 -19.34
CA GLN A 751 2.16 3.25 -18.06
C GLN A 751 3.63 2.84 -18.25
N THR A 752 3.91 1.96 -19.21
CA THR A 752 5.27 1.56 -19.57
C THR A 752 5.99 2.67 -20.35
N VAL A 753 5.27 3.41 -21.20
CA VAL A 753 5.80 4.61 -21.88
C VAL A 753 6.21 5.71 -20.88
N MET A 754 5.39 5.93 -19.84
CA MET A 754 5.72 6.84 -18.74
C MET A 754 7.00 6.37 -18.02
N LEU A 755 7.16 5.08 -17.71
CA LEU A 755 8.41 4.54 -17.15
C LEU A 755 9.63 4.80 -18.06
N TRP A 756 9.51 4.58 -19.37
CA TRP A 756 10.57 4.86 -20.32
C TRP A 756 10.94 6.36 -20.39
N SER A 757 10.01 7.27 -20.11
CA SER A 757 10.30 8.72 -20.10
C SER A 757 11.33 9.12 -19.04
N THR A 758 11.56 8.31 -17.99
CA THR A 758 12.46 8.64 -16.86
C THR A 758 13.94 8.83 -17.22
N THR A 759 14.33 8.63 -18.49
CA THR A 759 15.67 8.93 -19.03
C THR A 759 15.89 10.42 -19.29
N ARG A 760 14.85 11.19 -19.70
CA ARG A 760 14.95 12.64 -19.96
C ARG A 760 13.77 13.47 -19.42
N PHE A 761 12.67 12.83 -19.02
CA PHE A 761 11.38 13.45 -18.70
C PHE A 761 10.86 14.39 -19.80
N GLN A 762 10.98 13.96 -21.06
CA GLN A 762 10.35 14.61 -22.20
C GLN A 762 8.82 14.71 -22.03
N ASP A 763 8.21 15.78 -22.54
CA ASP A 763 6.74 15.91 -22.52
C ASP A 763 6.08 14.85 -23.43
N LEU A 764 5.13 14.10 -22.86
CA LEU A 764 4.42 12.98 -23.48
C LEU A 764 2.91 13.22 -23.45
N ALA A 765 2.26 13.12 -24.60
CA ALA A 765 0.80 13.10 -24.69
C ALA A 765 0.20 11.82 -24.09
N ASN A 766 0.95 10.70 -24.11
CA ASN A 766 0.60 9.46 -23.42
C ASN A 766 0.34 9.71 -21.93
N GLY A 767 -0.66 9.01 -21.39
CA GLY A 767 -1.04 9.16 -19.99
C GLY A 767 -2.00 8.08 -19.54
N SER A 768 -1.63 7.38 -18.47
CA SER A 768 -2.48 6.40 -17.82
C SER A 768 -2.53 6.59 -16.31
N GLY A 769 -3.72 6.40 -15.76
CA GLY A 769 -4.04 6.58 -14.36
C GLY A 769 -5.54 6.62 -14.13
N GLY A 770 -5.91 6.83 -12.86
CA GLY A 770 -7.31 6.81 -12.45
C GLY A 770 -8.12 8.03 -12.89
N PHE A 771 -7.48 9.11 -13.33
CA PHE A 771 -8.07 10.42 -13.55
C PHE A 771 -7.65 11.02 -14.90
N ALA A 772 -8.37 12.05 -15.36
CA ALA A 772 -8.41 12.52 -16.74
C ALA A 772 -8.81 11.50 -17.85
N PRO A 773 -9.59 10.41 -17.60
CA PRO A 773 -9.91 9.40 -18.62
C PRO A 773 -10.62 9.98 -19.85
N ARG A 774 -11.48 11.00 -19.72
CA ARG A 774 -12.17 11.60 -20.88
C ARG A 774 -11.19 12.15 -21.93
N ARG A 775 -10.17 12.91 -21.50
CA ARG A 775 -9.20 13.56 -22.40
C ARG A 775 -8.27 12.54 -23.05
N GLN A 776 -7.84 11.53 -22.30
CA GLN A 776 -7.07 10.42 -22.85
C GLN A 776 -7.91 9.53 -23.80
N SER A 777 -9.19 9.30 -23.51
CA SER A 777 -10.12 8.63 -24.43
C SER A 777 -10.54 9.49 -25.63
N GLU A 778 -10.39 10.81 -25.56
CA GLU A 778 -10.53 11.73 -26.70
C GLU A 778 -9.29 11.64 -27.60
N LEU A 779 -8.09 11.87 -27.05
CA LEU A 779 -6.79 11.70 -27.71
C LEU A 779 -6.72 10.36 -28.45
N ARG A 780 -6.97 9.24 -27.77
CA ARG A 780 -6.90 7.89 -28.36
C ARG A 780 -7.91 7.66 -29.49
N ARG A 781 -9.07 8.33 -29.49
CA ARG A 781 -10.03 8.28 -30.62
C ARG A 781 -9.58 9.19 -31.76
N SER A 782 -9.14 10.41 -31.48
CA SER A 782 -8.67 11.38 -32.47
C SER A 782 -7.43 10.91 -33.23
N VAL A 783 -6.61 10.03 -32.64
CA VAL A 783 -5.41 9.46 -33.30
C VAL A 783 -5.59 8.01 -33.77
N ALA A 784 -6.78 7.41 -33.64
CA ALA A 784 -7.01 6.00 -33.99
C ALA A 784 -6.80 5.68 -35.49
N ALA A 785 -6.87 6.70 -36.36
CA ALA A 785 -6.63 6.60 -37.80
C ALA A 785 -5.27 7.17 -38.26
N PHE A 786 -4.38 7.54 -37.32
CA PHE A 786 -3.10 8.17 -37.64
C PHE A 786 -2.21 7.28 -38.53
N PRO A 787 -1.49 7.81 -39.54
CA PRO A 787 -1.48 9.21 -39.98
C PRO A 787 -2.66 9.53 -40.91
N ASP A 788 -3.45 10.53 -40.53
CA ASP A 788 -4.48 11.15 -41.37
C ASP A 788 -4.57 12.66 -41.08
N ALA A 789 -5.28 13.41 -41.92
CA ALA A 789 -5.34 14.87 -41.78
C ALA A 789 -5.97 15.32 -40.45
N ALA A 790 -6.96 14.59 -39.94
CA ALA A 790 -7.65 14.92 -38.70
C ALA A 790 -6.77 14.68 -37.46
N SER A 791 -6.11 13.52 -37.37
CA SER A 791 -5.17 13.23 -36.27
C SER A 791 -3.96 14.16 -36.28
N VAL A 792 -3.40 14.47 -37.46
CA VAL A 792 -2.30 15.43 -37.62
C VAL A 792 -2.72 16.83 -37.16
N GLN A 793 -3.89 17.32 -37.58
CA GLN A 793 -4.40 18.63 -37.15
C GLN A 793 -4.69 18.64 -35.64
N TYR A 794 -5.31 17.60 -35.10
CA TYR A 794 -5.59 17.47 -33.67
C TYR A 794 -4.30 17.54 -32.83
N LEU A 795 -3.27 16.79 -33.20
CA LEU A 795 -1.97 16.79 -32.51
C LEU A 795 -1.27 18.16 -32.60
N ARG A 796 -1.30 18.82 -33.78
CA ARG A 796 -0.87 20.22 -33.93
C ARG A 796 -1.60 21.16 -32.97
N THR A 797 -2.93 21.04 -32.79
CA THR A 797 -3.68 21.88 -31.84
C THR A 797 -3.36 21.61 -30.36
N LEU A 798 -2.85 20.42 -30.01
CA LEU A 798 -2.34 20.11 -28.67
C LEU A 798 -0.89 20.58 -28.46
N GLY A 799 -0.20 21.06 -29.49
CA GLY A 799 1.23 21.38 -29.46
C GLY A 799 2.15 20.15 -29.50
N VAL A 800 1.62 18.99 -29.93
CA VAL A 800 2.42 17.77 -30.13
C VAL A 800 3.07 17.84 -31.51
N GLY A 801 4.39 18.07 -31.54
CA GLY A 801 5.15 18.19 -32.77
C GLY A 801 5.68 16.87 -33.33
N THR A 802 5.61 15.79 -32.55
CA THR A 802 6.30 14.52 -32.84
C THR A 802 5.41 13.31 -32.55
N VAL A 803 5.43 12.31 -33.42
CA VAL A 803 4.84 10.98 -33.13
C VAL A 803 5.90 9.91 -33.33
N LEU A 804 6.03 9.00 -32.36
CA LEU A 804 6.95 7.86 -32.40
C LEU A 804 6.14 6.56 -32.43
N LEU A 805 6.10 5.89 -33.57
CA LEU A 805 5.45 4.59 -33.72
C LEU A 805 6.45 3.47 -33.44
N LEU A 806 6.09 2.55 -32.54
CA LEU A 806 6.87 1.35 -32.22
C LEU A 806 6.32 0.17 -33.03
N ARG A 807 6.96 -0.14 -34.17
CA ARG A 807 6.55 -1.22 -35.11
C ARG A 807 6.37 -2.56 -34.38
N SER A 808 7.27 -2.90 -33.47
CA SER A 808 7.24 -4.15 -32.68
C SER A 808 6.08 -4.28 -31.69
N GLN A 809 5.35 -3.19 -31.42
CA GLN A 809 4.12 -3.17 -30.62
C GLN A 809 2.86 -2.89 -31.44
N ALA A 810 3.01 -2.39 -32.68
CA ALA A 810 1.89 -1.98 -33.53
C ALA A 810 1.10 -3.15 -34.14
N ALA A 811 1.70 -4.33 -34.27
CA ALA A 811 1.05 -5.53 -34.80
C ALA A 811 -0.21 -5.92 -33.99
N GLY A 812 -1.32 -6.20 -34.69
CA GLY A 812 -2.62 -6.47 -34.08
C GLY A 812 -3.35 -5.23 -33.55
N THR A 813 -2.82 -4.02 -33.75
CA THR A 813 -3.45 -2.76 -33.34
C THR A 813 -3.96 -1.96 -34.54
N VAL A 814 -4.79 -0.93 -34.31
CA VAL A 814 -5.24 -0.03 -35.38
C VAL A 814 -4.09 0.70 -36.07
N TRP A 815 -2.92 0.79 -35.43
CA TRP A 815 -1.72 1.47 -35.94
C TRP A 815 -0.72 0.54 -36.67
N GLU A 816 -1.07 -0.73 -36.90
CA GLU A 816 -0.18 -1.70 -37.54
C GLU A 816 0.39 -1.21 -38.88
N ARG A 817 -0.44 -0.57 -39.70
CA ARG A 817 -0.06 -0.03 -41.02
C ARG A 817 0.37 1.44 -41.00
N SER A 818 0.37 2.09 -39.83
CA SER A 818 0.68 3.52 -39.71
C SER A 818 2.09 3.89 -40.15
N GLY A 819 3.04 2.95 -40.05
CA GLY A 819 4.42 3.15 -40.50
C GLY A 819 4.55 3.28 -42.01
N ASP A 820 3.68 2.62 -42.77
CA ASP A 820 3.89 2.38 -44.20
C ASP A 820 2.97 3.24 -45.09
N LEU A 821 1.96 3.88 -44.50
CA LEU A 821 1.07 4.83 -45.18
C LEU A 821 1.83 6.07 -45.72
N PRO A 822 1.40 6.64 -46.86
CA PRO A 822 2.01 7.83 -47.46
C PRO A 822 1.67 9.09 -46.65
N VAL A 823 2.65 9.98 -46.49
CA VAL A 823 2.54 11.15 -45.58
C VAL A 823 2.68 12.51 -46.27
N ASP A 824 3.18 12.57 -47.51
CA ASP A 824 3.56 13.82 -48.16
C ASP A 824 2.37 14.79 -48.32
N ALA A 825 1.20 14.24 -48.64
CA ALA A 825 -0.06 14.99 -48.76
C ALA A 825 -0.60 15.55 -47.42
N LEU A 826 -0.05 15.12 -46.27
CA LEU A 826 -0.42 15.61 -44.94
C LEU A 826 0.47 16.77 -44.47
N GLY A 827 1.53 17.09 -45.22
CA GLY A 827 2.52 18.10 -44.85
C GLY A 827 3.28 17.74 -43.56
N ILE A 828 3.65 16.47 -43.41
CA ILE A 828 4.45 15.94 -42.29
C ILE A 828 5.63 15.13 -42.85
N THR A 829 6.70 14.95 -42.07
CA THR A 829 7.84 14.10 -42.50
C THR A 829 7.85 12.78 -41.76
N ARG A 830 8.24 11.68 -42.44
CA ARG A 830 8.49 10.35 -41.86
C ARG A 830 9.97 10.01 -41.94
N GLU A 831 10.52 9.46 -40.87
CA GLU A 831 11.91 9.00 -40.75
C GLU A 831 11.92 7.66 -40.01
N ASP A 832 12.30 6.58 -40.68
CA ASP A 832 12.54 5.28 -40.06
C ASP A 832 13.86 5.33 -39.29
N LEU A 833 13.81 5.28 -37.96
CA LEU A 833 14.98 5.47 -37.07
C LEU A 833 15.78 4.17 -36.88
N ASP A 834 15.05 3.06 -36.74
CA ASP A 834 15.55 1.70 -36.67
C ASP A 834 14.44 0.73 -37.15
N ASN A 835 14.75 -0.57 -37.25
CA ASN A 835 13.80 -1.57 -37.72
C ASN A 835 12.54 -1.71 -36.84
N GLU A 836 12.54 -1.14 -35.63
CA GLU A 836 11.43 -1.22 -34.68
C GLU A 836 10.70 0.12 -34.48
N SER A 837 11.18 1.25 -35.02
CA SER A 837 10.60 2.56 -34.73
C SER A 837 10.61 3.58 -35.88
N VAL A 838 9.47 4.25 -36.05
CA VAL A 838 9.22 5.27 -37.06
C VAL A 838 8.91 6.60 -36.39
N LEU A 839 9.62 7.65 -36.80
CA LEU A 839 9.42 9.01 -36.34
C LEU A 839 8.62 9.81 -37.37
N PHE A 840 7.57 10.49 -36.90
CA PHE A 840 6.83 11.47 -37.68
C PHE A 840 7.01 12.86 -37.06
N ARG A 841 7.37 13.86 -37.86
CA ARG A 841 7.42 15.27 -37.42
C ARG A 841 6.27 16.06 -38.05
N LEU A 842 5.46 16.68 -37.21
CA LEU A 842 4.19 17.33 -37.53
C LEU A 842 4.32 18.86 -37.70
N ASN A 843 5.49 19.33 -38.19
CA ASN A 843 5.92 20.73 -38.29
C ASN A 843 4.80 21.76 -38.54
#